data_AF-A0A1A8HCI8-F1
#
_entry.id   AF-A0A1A8HCI8-F1
#
_cell.length_a   1.000
_cell.length_b   1.000
_cell.length_c   1.000
_cell.angle_alpha   90.00
_cell.angle_beta   90.00
_cell.angle_gamma   90.00
#
_symmetry.space_group_name_H-M   'P 1'
#
loop_
_entity.id
_entity.type
_entity.pdbx_description
1 polymer ?
#
loop_
_entity_poly.entity_id
_entity_poly.type
_entity_poly.pdbx_seq_one_letter_code
_entity_poly.pdbx_strand_id
1 'polypeptide(L)'
;MSFDPGMLHNNGHTAFANGTGPGIRETGVVEKLLASYGFIQCSERQARLFFHCSQYNGNLQELKVGDDVEFEVSSDRRTGKPIAVKLLKIKPEVLPEERISGQVVSSIPVHLDGKSAPGQVPTGSVCYERNGEVFYLTYTPEDVEGNTHLETGDKVSFYMETNKHTGAVSARNIQLVKKKQARCQGVVCATKEAFGFIERADVVKEIFFHYSEFKGDLEALQAGDDVEFTIKDRNGKEVATDVRLLPQGTVIFEDISIEQFEGTVVKVIPKVPSKNQNDPLPGRISARIGFTEKELPFGEKDTKSKVTLLEGDHIQFNISTDRRDKLERATNIEILPDTFDFTKETREMGVIAAMRDGFGFIKCVDRDARMFFHFSEVLEETQLHISDEVEFTVVPDMLSAQRNHAVRIKKLPKGTVSFHTQSEQRFVGTVEKEVVGASNKNASPVKGKEKEVEEGVISYEDCGEKITIPYHAKDLEGGSYPQAGDKVEFSISEVKRTGQQSAVAIRILNRNANSNSKRLLGFIAALKDNFGFIETANHDQEVFFHYSEMCGDVDNLDLGDSVEYTLSKGKGNKVSAEKVTKMAADSRVNGAGEDVDASVMAGKVIRPIRSVDPSQTEYQGLIEVAEEGGGKGPTYPFGIMGMTSKADCLQKGEHVKFQVCTVTQTGQKMACNVVPQRRAAVECVKDQFGFITYEVGESKKLFFHVKEVQDGVELQTGDEVEFSVVFNQRTGKCSACNVRRVSEGPKPVATPRPDRLVNRLKSITLDDASAPRLVIVRQPRGPDNSKGFSVERKTRQPGVID
;
A
#
# COMPACT_ATOMS: atom_id res chain seq x y z
N MET A 1 10.35 -52.46 -26.12
CA MET A 1 10.42 -53.69 -26.93
C MET A 1 9.72 -54.79 -26.15
N SER A 2 8.72 -55.42 -26.76
CA SER A 2 7.80 -56.39 -26.18
C SER A 2 8.46 -57.75 -25.97
N PHE A 3 8.34 -58.33 -24.78
CA PHE A 3 8.67 -59.73 -24.50
C PHE A 3 7.42 -60.49 -24.08
N ASP A 4 7.23 -61.63 -24.73
CA ASP A 4 6.09 -62.54 -24.69
C ASP A 4 6.30 -63.58 -23.57
N PRO A 5 5.35 -63.78 -22.64
CA PRO A 5 5.47 -64.71 -21.52
C PRO A 5 4.77 -66.03 -21.82
N GLY A 6 5.54 -67.06 -22.16
CA GLY A 6 4.94 -68.38 -22.36
C GLY A 6 5.94 -69.50 -22.50
N MET A 7 6.52 -69.98 -21.39
CA MET A 7 6.90 -71.39 -21.18
C MET A 7 7.09 -71.69 -19.69
N LEU A 8 5.98 -71.81 -18.97
CA LEU A 8 5.89 -72.62 -17.75
C LEU A 8 4.57 -73.38 -17.85
N HIS A 9 4.63 -74.70 -18.04
CA HIS A 9 3.92 -75.71 -17.24
C HIS A 9 4.18 -77.14 -17.74
N ASN A 10 4.61 -77.95 -16.77
CA ASN A 10 4.24 -79.33 -16.52
C ASN A 10 4.80 -80.47 -17.40
N ASN A 11 5.59 -81.35 -16.79
CA ASN A 11 5.06 -82.66 -16.41
C ASN A 11 5.99 -83.37 -15.40
N GLY A 12 5.45 -83.64 -14.22
CA GLY A 12 5.94 -84.69 -13.35
C GLY A 12 5.62 -86.06 -13.96
N HIS A 13 6.61 -86.93 -14.04
CA HIS A 13 6.40 -88.36 -14.17
C HIS A 13 7.46 -89.10 -13.35
N THR A 14 6.96 -89.89 -12.41
CA THR A 14 7.65 -90.97 -11.72
C THR A 14 8.02 -92.07 -12.72
N ALA A 15 9.29 -92.48 -12.73
CA ALA A 15 9.73 -93.75 -13.30
C ALA A 15 10.99 -94.25 -12.58
N PHE A 16 10.84 -95.30 -11.80
CA PHE A 16 11.95 -96.17 -11.40
C PHE A 16 12.36 -97.02 -12.59
N ALA A 17 13.64 -96.99 -12.97
CA ALA A 17 14.43 -98.17 -13.39
C ALA A 17 15.87 -97.78 -13.81
N ASN A 18 16.84 -98.31 -13.07
CA ASN A 18 18.23 -98.67 -13.43
C ASN A 18 18.94 -97.98 -14.60
N GLY A 19 19.99 -97.22 -14.25
CA GLY A 19 21.09 -96.88 -15.17
C GLY A 19 22.02 -95.82 -14.56
N THR A 20 23.16 -96.27 -14.04
CA THR A 20 24.37 -95.52 -13.63
C THR A 20 24.42 -94.02 -13.98
N GLY A 21 24.15 -93.16 -12.99
CA GLY A 21 24.43 -91.71 -13.03
C GLY A 21 25.66 -91.33 -12.20
N PRO A 22 26.25 -90.13 -12.40
CA PRO A 22 27.37 -89.63 -11.61
C PRO A 22 26.96 -89.53 -10.14
N GLY A 23 27.80 -90.01 -9.23
CA GLY A 23 27.49 -90.09 -7.80
C GLY A 23 27.11 -88.72 -7.25
N ILE A 24 25.95 -88.64 -6.58
CA ILE A 24 25.52 -87.45 -5.84
C ILE A 24 26.59 -87.15 -4.80
N ARG A 25 27.18 -85.95 -4.89
CA ARG A 25 28.16 -85.47 -3.91
C ARG A 25 27.41 -84.83 -2.74
N GLU A 26 27.90 -85.11 -1.54
CA GLU A 26 27.41 -84.63 -0.25
C GLU A 26 28.50 -83.81 0.44
N THR A 27 28.10 -82.95 1.36
CA THR A 27 29.00 -82.09 2.12
C THR A 27 29.04 -82.50 3.59
N GLY A 28 30.13 -82.15 4.27
CA GLY A 28 30.26 -82.45 5.68
C GLY A 28 31.55 -81.91 6.24
N VAL A 29 31.66 -82.00 7.56
CA VAL A 29 32.82 -81.50 8.30
C VAL A 29 33.65 -82.69 8.75
N VAL A 30 34.98 -82.61 8.60
CA VAL A 30 35.90 -83.62 9.14
C VAL A 30 35.83 -83.58 10.67
N GLU A 31 35.11 -84.54 11.26
CA GLU A 31 34.90 -84.66 12.70
C GLU A 31 36.15 -85.22 13.40
N LYS A 32 36.83 -86.18 12.76
CA LYS A 32 38.04 -86.80 13.30
C LYS A 32 38.97 -87.24 12.18
N LEU A 33 40.26 -86.97 12.32
CA LEU A 33 41.29 -87.37 11.38
C LEU A 33 42.40 -88.13 12.11
N LEU A 34 42.75 -89.31 11.61
CA LEU A 34 43.84 -90.17 12.09
C LEU A 34 44.83 -90.43 10.95
N ALA A 35 45.94 -91.11 11.24
CA ALA A 35 47.05 -91.27 10.30
C ALA A 35 46.68 -91.92 8.95
N SER A 36 45.68 -92.80 8.92
CA SER A 36 45.27 -93.53 7.70
C SER A 36 43.79 -93.42 7.34
N TYR A 37 42.96 -92.84 8.21
CA TYR A 37 41.53 -92.71 7.99
C TYR A 37 40.93 -91.56 8.81
N GLY A 38 39.69 -91.19 8.51
CA GLY A 38 38.94 -90.20 9.28
C GLY A 38 37.44 -90.47 9.29
N PHE A 39 36.72 -89.58 9.97
CA PHE A 39 35.27 -89.55 10.01
C PHE A 39 34.77 -88.17 9.62
N ILE A 40 33.73 -88.14 8.80
CA ILE A 40 33.00 -86.94 8.40
C ILE A 40 31.63 -86.99 9.05
N GLN A 41 31.24 -85.89 9.68
CA GLN A 41 29.85 -85.66 10.02
C GLN A 41 29.16 -85.13 8.76
N CYS A 42 28.30 -85.94 8.16
CA CYS A 42 27.55 -85.53 6.97
C CYS A 42 26.51 -84.46 7.35
N SER A 43 26.39 -83.45 6.50
CA SER A 43 25.48 -82.33 6.69
C SER A 43 24.05 -82.68 6.27
N GLU A 44 23.90 -83.49 5.22
CA GLU A 44 22.61 -83.84 4.61
C GLU A 44 21.94 -85.04 5.29
N ARG A 45 22.74 -85.88 5.95
CA ARG A 45 22.30 -87.07 6.68
C ARG A 45 22.92 -86.93 8.05
N GLN A 46 22.15 -86.92 9.14
CA GLN A 46 22.70 -86.93 10.52
C GLN A 46 23.43 -88.25 10.81
N ALA A 47 24.53 -88.49 10.11
CA ALA A 47 25.21 -89.75 9.98
C ALA A 47 26.70 -89.49 9.92
N ARG A 48 27.44 -90.30 10.66
CA ARG A 48 28.88 -90.25 10.77
C ARG A 48 29.50 -91.23 9.79
N LEU A 49 30.17 -90.73 8.78
CA LEU A 49 30.70 -91.52 7.67
C LEU A 49 32.20 -91.72 7.83
N PHE A 50 32.65 -92.96 7.68
CA PHE A 50 34.07 -93.29 7.64
C PHE A 50 34.64 -92.98 6.25
N PHE A 51 35.87 -92.47 6.19
CA PHE A 51 36.66 -92.41 4.96
C PHE A 51 38.08 -92.89 5.21
N HIS A 52 38.69 -93.49 4.19
CA HIS A 52 40.11 -93.79 4.20
C HIS A 52 40.88 -92.59 3.63
N CYS A 53 42.05 -92.22 4.17
CA CYS A 53 42.81 -91.05 3.72
C CYS A 53 43.15 -91.10 2.22
N SER A 54 43.27 -92.30 1.62
CA SER A 54 43.46 -92.45 0.17
C SER A 54 42.27 -91.99 -0.69
N GLN A 55 41.11 -91.77 -0.09
CA GLN A 55 39.93 -91.25 -0.76
C GLN A 55 39.93 -89.72 -0.82
N TYR A 56 40.88 -89.05 -0.16
CA TYR A 56 41.05 -87.61 -0.26
C TYR A 56 41.84 -87.24 -1.51
N ASN A 57 41.18 -86.53 -2.41
CA ASN A 57 41.75 -86.01 -3.65
C ASN A 57 42.44 -84.66 -3.38
N GLY A 58 43.50 -84.68 -2.58
CA GLY A 58 44.31 -83.51 -2.23
C GLY A 58 45.52 -83.87 -1.38
N ASN A 59 46.29 -82.87 -0.95
CA ASN A 59 47.41 -83.07 -0.05
C ASN A 59 46.92 -83.33 1.38
N LEU A 60 47.10 -84.55 1.91
CA LEU A 60 46.65 -84.94 3.24
C LEU A 60 47.22 -84.08 4.37
N GLN A 61 48.37 -83.41 4.18
CA GLN A 61 48.92 -82.48 5.17
C GLN A 61 48.07 -81.21 5.35
N GLU A 62 47.22 -80.90 4.37
CA GLU A 62 46.36 -79.70 4.36
C GLU A 62 44.95 -79.98 4.88
N LEU A 63 44.59 -81.24 5.14
CA LEU A 63 43.32 -81.65 5.71
C LEU A 63 43.42 -81.72 7.24
N LYS A 64 42.50 -81.06 7.95
CA LYS A 64 42.45 -80.98 9.40
C LYS A 64 41.04 -81.27 9.90
N VAL A 65 40.94 -81.62 11.18
CA VAL A 65 39.65 -81.70 11.88
C VAL A 65 39.00 -80.31 11.86
N GLY A 66 37.73 -80.25 11.48
CA GLY A 66 36.96 -79.02 11.29
C GLY A 66 36.92 -78.49 9.87
N ASP A 67 37.65 -79.07 8.91
CA ASP A 67 37.58 -78.65 7.51
C ASP A 67 36.27 -79.11 6.85
N ASP A 68 35.68 -78.23 6.05
CA ASP A 68 34.56 -78.55 5.16
C ASP A 68 35.04 -79.35 3.95
N VAL A 69 34.36 -80.47 3.67
CA VAL A 69 34.69 -81.39 2.58
C VAL A 69 33.46 -81.78 1.78
N GLU A 70 33.67 -82.00 0.48
CA GLU A 70 32.68 -82.55 -0.45
C GLU A 70 33.10 -83.98 -0.84
N PHE A 71 32.19 -84.95 -0.76
CA PHE A 71 32.48 -86.37 -0.95
C PHE A 71 31.32 -87.11 -1.64
N GLU A 72 31.57 -88.30 -2.19
CA GLU A 72 30.51 -89.21 -2.64
C GLU A 72 30.27 -90.29 -1.57
N VAL A 73 29.02 -90.73 -1.39
CA VAL A 73 28.70 -91.86 -0.49
C VAL A 73 28.68 -93.17 -1.27
N SER A 74 29.47 -94.13 -0.82
CA SER A 74 29.48 -95.50 -1.34
C SER A 74 29.29 -96.51 -0.21
N SER A 75 28.88 -97.75 -0.51
CA SER A 75 28.84 -98.82 0.49
C SER A 75 30.18 -99.56 0.57
N ASP A 76 30.67 -99.81 1.77
CA ASP A 76 31.84 -100.65 2.02
C ASP A 76 31.57 -102.09 1.56
N ARG A 77 32.42 -102.62 0.67
CA ARG A 77 32.18 -103.93 0.02
C ARG A 77 32.21 -105.11 0.99
N ARG A 78 32.80 -104.94 2.18
CA ARG A 78 32.92 -106.01 3.19
C ARG A 78 31.79 -105.98 4.22
N THR A 79 31.34 -104.79 4.61
CA THR A 79 30.38 -104.61 5.73
C THR A 79 29.04 -104.03 5.30
N GLY A 80 28.89 -103.57 4.06
CA GLY A 80 27.70 -102.91 3.54
C GLY A 80 27.45 -101.51 4.10
N LYS A 81 28.26 -101.04 5.05
CA LYS A 81 28.08 -99.74 5.72
C LYS A 81 28.41 -98.58 4.78
N PRO A 82 27.70 -97.44 4.87
CA PRO A 82 28.01 -96.26 4.07
C PRO A 82 29.36 -95.64 4.48
N ILE A 83 30.18 -95.32 3.50
CA ILE A 83 31.50 -94.69 3.63
C ILE A 83 31.60 -93.51 2.65
N ALA A 84 32.40 -92.51 3.02
CA ALA A 84 32.70 -91.37 2.17
C ALA A 84 33.92 -91.69 1.28
N VAL A 85 33.79 -91.43 -0.02
CA VAL A 85 34.81 -91.65 -1.05
C VAL A 85 34.99 -90.40 -1.91
N LYS A 86 36.14 -90.24 -2.59
CA LYS A 86 36.47 -89.06 -3.42
C LYS A 86 36.26 -87.71 -2.71
N LEU A 87 36.82 -87.58 -1.51
CA LEU A 87 36.76 -86.36 -0.70
C LEU A 87 37.57 -85.24 -1.35
N LEU A 88 37.04 -84.03 -1.32
CA LEU A 88 37.71 -82.81 -1.74
C LEU A 88 37.50 -81.75 -0.67
N LYS A 89 38.56 -81.05 -0.24
CA LYS A 89 38.44 -79.94 0.72
C LYS A 89 37.81 -78.74 0.03
N ILE A 90 36.75 -78.19 0.64
CA ILE A 90 36.09 -76.98 0.18
C ILE A 90 36.99 -75.81 0.60
N LYS A 91 37.48 -75.05 -0.38
CA LYS A 91 38.23 -73.82 -0.10
C LYS A 91 37.23 -72.72 0.27
N PRO A 92 37.49 -71.90 1.31
CA PRO A 92 36.70 -70.70 1.56
C PRO A 92 36.71 -69.83 0.31
N GLU A 93 35.54 -69.43 -0.12
CA GLU A 93 35.36 -68.59 -1.31
C GLU A 93 36.04 -67.24 -1.07
N VAL A 94 37.14 -67.00 -1.78
CA VAL A 94 37.89 -65.74 -1.73
C VAL A 94 37.03 -64.69 -2.42
N LEU A 95 36.53 -63.71 -1.63
CA LEU A 95 35.89 -62.50 -2.16
C LEU A 95 36.84 -61.84 -3.19
N PRO A 96 36.34 -61.27 -4.29
CA PRO A 96 37.19 -60.65 -5.31
C PRO A 96 38.19 -59.65 -4.70
N GLU A 97 39.47 -59.75 -5.10
CA GLU A 97 40.64 -59.12 -4.47
C GLU A 97 40.65 -57.57 -4.45
N GLU A 98 39.70 -56.88 -5.10
CA GLU A 98 39.64 -55.42 -5.11
C GLU A 98 38.26 -54.87 -4.72
N ARG A 99 38.27 -53.97 -3.73
CA ARG A 99 37.07 -53.19 -3.38
C ARG A 99 36.72 -52.22 -4.50
N ILE A 100 35.46 -52.19 -4.88
CA ILE A 100 34.91 -51.27 -5.87
C ILE A 100 34.60 -49.94 -5.18
N SER A 101 35.06 -48.83 -5.76
CA SER A 101 34.69 -47.48 -5.32
C SER A 101 33.38 -47.05 -5.98
N GLY A 102 32.46 -46.52 -5.18
CA GLY A 102 31.14 -46.12 -5.65
C GLY A 102 30.52 -45.00 -4.83
N GLN A 103 29.23 -44.78 -5.03
CA GLN A 103 28.45 -43.74 -4.39
C GLN A 103 27.07 -44.25 -3.98
N VAL A 104 26.58 -43.85 -2.82
CA VAL A 104 25.22 -44.18 -2.37
C VAL A 104 24.22 -43.39 -3.22
N VAL A 105 23.26 -44.07 -3.82
CA VAL A 105 22.19 -43.50 -4.65
C VAL A 105 20.89 -43.42 -3.86
N SER A 106 20.64 -44.40 -3.00
CA SER A 106 19.47 -44.45 -2.13
C SER A 106 19.89 -45.02 -0.77
N SER A 107 19.70 -44.24 0.29
CA SER A 107 19.90 -44.69 1.67
C SER A 107 18.74 -45.56 2.14
N ILE A 108 19.00 -46.46 3.09
CA ILE A 108 17.97 -47.29 3.72
C ILE A 108 17.07 -46.39 4.59
N PRO A 109 15.73 -46.41 4.42
CA PRO A 109 14.82 -45.61 5.24
C PRO A 109 14.91 -45.98 6.73
N VAL A 110 15.16 -44.99 7.59
CA VAL A 110 15.32 -45.18 9.05
C VAL A 110 13.98 -45.27 9.78
N HIS A 111 12.88 -44.88 9.11
CA HIS A 111 11.51 -45.00 9.60
C HIS A 111 10.67 -45.82 8.60
N LEU A 112 10.25 -47.01 9.02
CA LEU A 112 9.25 -47.80 8.30
C LEU A 112 7.86 -47.20 8.59
N ASP A 113 7.47 -46.17 7.86
CA ASP A 113 6.07 -45.74 7.82
C ASP A 113 5.23 -46.75 7.04
N GLY A 114 4.86 -47.86 7.72
CA GLY A 114 3.64 -48.66 7.51
C GLY A 114 3.21 -49.10 6.09
N LYS A 115 4.03 -48.92 5.05
CA LYS A 115 3.68 -49.16 3.64
C LYS A 115 4.58 -50.17 2.94
N SER A 116 5.32 -50.98 3.70
CA SER A 116 6.09 -52.10 3.15
C SER A 116 5.25 -53.37 3.21
N ALA A 117 5.12 -54.08 2.07
CA ALA A 117 4.50 -55.40 2.05
C ALA A 117 5.22 -56.36 3.04
N PRO A 118 4.49 -57.24 3.74
CA PRO A 118 5.09 -58.11 4.75
C PRO A 118 6.13 -59.05 4.10
N GLY A 119 7.40 -58.92 4.51
CA GLY A 119 8.49 -59.82 4.12
C GLY A 119 9.64 -59.19 3.32
N GLN A 120 9.60 -57.91 2.95
CA GLN A 120 10.74 -57.23 2.31
C GLN A 120 11.58 -56.45 3.31
N VAL A 121 12.86 -56.84 3.46
CA VAL A 121 13.86 -56.09 4.23
C VAL A 121 14.12 -54.76 3.50
N PRO A 122 14.10 -53.61 4.18
CA PRO A 122 14.39 -52.33 3.53
C PRO A 122 15.81 -52.35 2.96
N THR A 123 15.94 -52.01 1.68
CA THR A 123 17.22 -52.02 0.94
C THR A 123 17.59 -50.62 0.50
N GLY A 124 18.90 -50.36 0.43
CA GLY A 124 19.49 -49.17 -0.18
C GLY A 124 20.12 -49.54 -1.52
N SER A 125 20.69 -48.54 -2.21
CA SER A 125 21.41 -48.78 -3.47
C SER A 125 22.67 -47.93 -3.57
N VAL A 126 23.74 -48.53 -4.07
CA VAL A 126 25.01 -47.89 -4.43
C VAL A 126 25.22 -47.99 -5.93
N CYS A 127 25.95 -47.06 -6.52
CA CYS A 127 26.42 -47.15 -7.89
C CYS A 127 27.94 -47.14 -7.99
N TYR A 128 28.45 -47.72 -9.07
CA TYR A 128 29.84 -47.62 -9.46
C TYR A 128 29.96 -47.52 -10.98
N GLU A 129 31.07 -46.97 -11.47
CA GLU A 129 31.33 -46.82 -12.89
C GLU A 129 32.39 -47.82 -13.33
N ARG A 130 32.16 -48.50 -14.46
CA ARG A 130 33.14 -49.37 -15.11
C ARG A 130 33.02 -49.20 -16.62
N ASN A 131 34.13 -48.87 -17.29
CA ASN A 131 34.17 -48.65 -18.74
C ASN A 131 33.20 -47.56 -19.26
N GLY A 132 32.90 -46.54 -18.45
CA GLY A 132 31.97 -45.45 -18.82
C GLY A 132 30.48 -45.79 -18.62
N GLU A 133 30.17 -47.00 -18.14
CA GLU A 133 28.81 -47.43 -17.78
C GLU A 133 28.63 -47.39 -16.26
N VAL A 134 27.45 -46.92 -15.82
CA VAL A 134 27.08 -46.84 -14.41
C VAL A 134 26.22 -48.04 -14.04
N PHE A 135 26.67 -48.80 -13.04
CA PHE A 135 25.99 -49.98 -12.52
C PHE A 135 25.42 -49.68 -11.14
N TYR A 136 24.27 -50.27 -10.81
CA TYR A 136 23.59 -50.11 -9.53
C TYR A 136 23.50 -51.45 -8.81
N LEU A 137 23.88 -51.47 -7.53
CA LEU A 137 23.80 -52.63 -6.67
C LEU A 137 22.98 -52.31 -5.43
N THR A 138 22.12 -53.24 -5.04
CA THR A 138 21.35 -53.13 -3.80
C THR A 138 22.19 -53.54 -2.60
N TYR A 139 21.84 -53.04 -1.42
CA TYR A 139 22.43 -53.44 -0.14
C TYR A 139 21.39 -53.39 0.98
N THR A 140 21.65 -54.13 2.05
CA THR A 140 20.83 -54.24 3.26
C THR A 140 21.57 -53.65 4.47
N PRO A 141 20.92 -53.45 5.63
CA PRO A 141 21.62 -52.92 6.81
C PRO A 141 22.82 -53.77 7.26
N GLU A 142 22.76 -55.09 7.05
CA GLU A 142 23.83 -56.03 7.40
C GLU A 142 25.07 -55.87 6.52
N ASP A 143 24.94 -55.20 5.37
CA ASP A 143 26.02 -55.02 4.41
C ASP A 143 26.91 -53.83 4.73
N VAL A 144 26.54 -53.00 5.71
CA VAL A 144 27.28 -51.78 6.06
C VAL A 144 28.22 -52.03 7.24
N GLU A 145 29.51 -51.82 7.00
CA GLU A 145 30.55 -52.07 8.00
C GLU A 145 30.50 -50.99 9.10
N GLY A 146 30.61 -51.39 10.37
CA GLY A 146 30.74 -50.45 11.50
C GLY A 146 29.45 -49.74 11.95
N ASN A 147 28.27 -50.20 11.53
CA ASN A 147 26.98 -49.63 11.93
C ASN A 147 26.82 -48.13 11.58
N THR A 148 27.55 -47.64 10.58
CA THR A 148 27.46 -46.25 10.12
C THR A 148 26.23 -46.02 9.27
N HIS A 149 25.51 -44.93 9.50
CA HIS A 149 24.38 -44.54 8.66
C HIS A 149 24.86 -43.87 7.37
N LEU A 150 24.55 -44.48 6.22
CA LEU A 150 24.90 -43.97 4.89
C LEU A 150 23.81 -43.04 4.34
N GLU A 151 24.22 -41.92 3.75
CA GLU A 151 23.33 -40.94 3.12
C GLU A 151 23.52 -40.91 1.60
N THR A 152 22.45 -40.57 0.86
CA THR A 152 22.52 -40.42 -0.60
C THR A 152 23.61 -39.41 -1.01
N GLY A 153 24.60 -39.92 -1.73
CA GLY A 153 25.75 -39.19 -2.26
C GLY A 153 27.06 -39.40 -1.50
N ASP A 154 27.04 -40.18 -0.41
CA ASP A 154 28.25 -40.64 0.26
C ASP A 154 29.11 -41.48 -0.70
N LYS A 155 30.43 -41.23 -0.70
CA LYS A 155 31.38 -42.08 -1.41
C LYS A 155 31.71 -43.28 -0.54
N VAL A 156 31.58 -44.46 -1.13
CA VAL A 156 31.69 -45.73 -0.43
C VAL A 156 32.61 -46.68 -1.18
N SER A 157 33.11 -47.69 -0.49
CA SER A 157 33.91 -48.77 -1.05
C SER A 157 33.34 -50.10 -0.60
N PHE A 158 33.11 -51.03 -1.53
CA PHE A 158 32.37 -52.27 -1.26
C PHE A 158 32.85 -53.43 -2.14
N TYR A 159 32.44 -54.66 -1.80
CA TYR A 159 32.59 -55.83 -2.66
C TYR A 159 31.30 -56.13 -3.41
N MET A 160 31.43 -56.60 -4.66
CA MET A 160 30.30 -57.11 -5.43
C MET A 160 30.16 -58.60 -5.14
N GLU A 161 28.99 -59.02 -4.67
CA GLU A 161 28.67 -60.43 -4.42
C GLU A 161 27.52 -60.86 -5.33
N THR A 162 27.65 -62.03 -5.96
CA THR A 162 26.58 -62.63 -6.77
C THR A 162 25.95 -63.76 -5.97
N ASN A 163 24.66 -63.65 -5.68
CA ASN A 163 23.91 -64.71 -5.05
C ASN A 163 23.81 -65.92 -5.99
N LYS A 164 24.46 -67.03 -5.62
CA LYS A 164 24.54 -68.25 -6.44
C LYS A 164 23.18 -68.91 -6.74
N HIS A 165 22.16 -68.64 -5.94
CA HIS A 165 20.84 -69.25 -6.10
C HIS A 165 19.90 -68.40 -6.96
N THR A 166 20.03 -67.07 -6.89
CA THR A 166 19.12 -66.15 -7.60
C THR A 166 19.79 -65.44 -8.78
N GLY A 167 21.12 -65.49 -8.89
CA GLY A 167 21.91 -64.70 -9.84
C GLY A 167 21.93 -63.20 -9.54
N ALA A 168 21.28 -62.75 -8.47
CA ALA A 168 21.22 -61.33 -8.11
C ALA A 168 22.58 -60.85 -7.60
N VAL A 169 23.00 -59.66 -8.02
CA VAL A 169 24.25 -59.03 -7.60
C VAL A 169 23.96 -57.93 -6.59
N SER A 170 24.62 -57.96 -5.44
CA SER A 170 24.51 -56.95 -4.39
C SER A 170 25.87 -56.42 -3.93
N ALA A 171 25.85 -55.28 -3.25
CA ALA A 171 27.03 -54.71 -2.61
C ALA A 171 27.14 -55.23 -1.16
N ARG A 172 28.32 -55.71 -0.78
CA ARG A 172 28.62 -56.24 0.56
C ARG A 172 29.81 -55.50 1.18
N ASN A 173 29.85 -55.52 2.51
CA ASN A 173 30.92 -54.93 3.32
C ASN A 173 31.25 -53.48 2.93
N ILE A 174 30.19 -52.68 2.83
CA ILE A 174 30.20 -51.29 2.39
C ILE A 174 30.86 -50.45 3.49
N GLN A 175 31.98 -49.83 3.14
CA GLN A 175 32.70 -48.88 3.97
C GLN A 175 32.45 -47.46 3.47
N LEU A 176 32.12 -46.56 4.40
CA LEU A 176 32.09 -45.13 4.14
C LEU A 176 33.52 -44.62 3.88
N VAL A 177 33.79 -44.17 2.65
CA VAL A 177 35.09 -43.58 2.28
C VAL A 177 35.08 -42.07 2.54
N LYS A 178 34.00 -41.40 2.16
CA LYS A 178 33.84 -39.95 2.36
C LYS A 178 32.36 -39.59 2.43
N LYS A 179 31.95 -38.99 3.55
CA LYS A 179 30.62 -38.39 3.68
C LYS A 179 30.43 -37.29 2.64
N LYS A 180 29.23 -37.23 2.06
CA LYS A 180 28.78 -36.08 1.27
C LYS A 180 28.85 -34.84 2.17
N GLN A 181 29.45 -33.77 1.66
CA GLN A 181 29.43 -32.49 2.36
C GLN A 181 27.98 -31.97 2.35
N ALA A 182 27.40 -31.84 3.54
CA ALA A 182 26.12 -31.19 3.70
C ALA A 182 26.22 -29.74 3.20
N ARG A 183 25.26 -29.33 2.37
CA ARG A 183 25.12 -27.93 1.97
C ARG A 183 24.27 -27.24 3.03
N CYS A 184 24.78 -26.15 3.55
CA CYS A 184 24.03 -25.23 4.39
C CYS A 184 23.44 -24.13 3.50
N GLN A 185 22.38 -23.51 3.99
CA GLN A 185 21.76 -22.34 3.38
C GLN A 185 22.00 -21.12 4.27
N GLY A 186 21.85 -19.94 3.70
CA GLY A 186 21.97 -18.69 4.42
C GLY A 186 21.68 -17.50 3.52
N VAL A 187 21.75 -16.30 4.10
CA VAL A 187 21.54 -15.04 3.39
C VAL A 187 22.80 -14.20 3.51
N VAL A 188 23.26 -13.60 2.41
CA VAL A 188 24.43 -12.72 2.42
C VAL A 188 24.09 -11.47 3.23
N CYS A 189 24.70 -11.30 4.40
CA CYS A 189 24.43 -10.14 5.26
C CYS A 189 25.33 -8.94 4.94
N ALA A 190 26.56 -9.19 4.45
CA ALA A 190 27.49 -8.13 4.09
C ALA A 190 28.43 -8.55 2.96
N THR A 191 28.63 -7.64 2.01
CA THR A 191 29.58 -7.76 0.90
C THR A 191 30.66 -6.67 1.04
N LYS A 192 31.94 -7.06 0.93
CA LYS A 192 33.11 -6.16 0.95
C LYS A 192 33.98 -6.42 -0.28
N GLU A 193 35.06 -5.68 -0.47
CA GLU A 193 35.84 -5.71 -1.73
C GLU A 193 36.31 -7.10 -2.21
N ALA A 194 36.63 -8.05 -1.31
CA ALA A 194 37.14 -9.38 -1.69
C ALA A 194 36.48 -10.56 -0.96
N PHE A 195 35.54 -10.27 -0.06
CA PHE A 195 34.94 -11.27 0.83
C PHE A 195 33.56 -10.82 1.30
N GLY A 196 32.82 -11.73 1.89
CA GLY A 196 31.55 -11.41 2.51
C GLY A 196 31.25 -12.28 3.71
N PHE A 197 30.09 -12.01 4.32
CA PHE A 197 29.53 -12.76 5.42
C PHE A 197 28.14 -13.26 5.02
N ILE A 198 27.85 -14.50 5.41
CA ILE A 198 26.55 -15.15 5.21
C ILE A 198 25.97 -15.43 6.59
N GLU A 199 24.76 -14.94 6.85
CA GLU A 199 23.99 -15.35 8.01
C GLU A 199 23.45 -16.78 7.78
N ARG A 200 23.81 -17.69 8.67
CA ARG A 200 23.51 -19.11 8.52
C ARG A 200 22.05 -19.45 8.84
N ALA A 201 21.42 -20.30 8.04
CA ALA A 201 20.04 -20.75 8.26
C ALA A 201 19.92 -21.86 9.32
N ASP A 202 21.02 -22.52 9.67
CA ASP A 202 21.06 -23.63 10.62
C ASP A 202 21.48 -23.21 12.05
N VAL A 203 22.11 -22.04 12.21
CA VAL A 203 22.54 -21.51 13.51
C VAL A 203 22.58 -19.98 13.46
N VAL A 204 22.30 -19.31 14.59
CA VAL A 204 22.33 -17.84 14.71
C VAL A 204 23.79 -17.35 14.76
N LYS A 205 24.49 -17.45 13.62
CA LYS A 205 25.89 -17.05 13.46
C LYS A 205 26.19 -16.71 12.01
N GLU A 206 27.04 -15.72 11.81
CA GLU A 206 27.59 -15.41 10.50
C GLU A 206 28.77 -16.32 10.15
N ILE A 207 28.93 -16.63 8.88
CA ILE A 207 30.07 -17.36 8.34
C ILE A 207 30.77 -16.55 7.25
N PHE A 208 32.10 -16.52 7.31
CA PHE A 208 32.93 -15.83 6.35
C PHE A 208 33.06 -16.64 5.05
N PHE A 209 33.02 -15.96 3.89
CA PHE A 209 33.44 -16.54 2.61
C PHE A 209 34.32 -15.56 1.83
N HIS A 210 35.25 -16.11 1.05
CA HIS A 210 36.04 -15.34 0.10
C HIS A 210 35.36 -15.35 -1.28
N TYR A 211 35.48 -14.29 -2.06
CA TYR A 211 34.82 -14.20 -3.37
C TYR A 211 35.25 -15.29 -4.37
N SER A 212 36.46 -15.83 -4.23
CA SER A 212 36.91 -17.00 -5.02
C SER A 212 36.08 -18.28 -4.78
N GLU A 213 35.38 -18.36 -3.65
CA GLU A 213 34.50 -19.48 -3.30
C GLU A 213 33.11 -19.36 -3.92
N PHE A 214 32.74 -18.18 -4.41
CA PHE A 214 31.48 -17.93 -5.09
C PHE A 214 31.49 -18.51 -6.51
N LYS A 215 30.47 -19.29 -6.84
CA LYS A 215 30.27 -19.95 -8.13
C LYS A 215 29.17 -19.23 -8.89
N GLY A 216 29.50 -18.06 -9.42
CA GLY A 216 28.59 -17.21 -10.17
C GLY A 216 29.26 -15.92 -10.60
N ASP A 217 28.47 -15.02 -11.15
CA ASP A 217 28.91 -13.68 -11.49
C ASP A 217 28.91 -12.79 -10.24
N LEU A 218 30.09 -12.29 -9.84
CA LEU A 218 30.24 -11.48 -8.63
C LEU A 218 29.43 -10.17 -8.69
N GLU A 219 29.19 -9.63 -9.89
CA GLU A 219 28.37 -8.41 -10.05
C GLU A 219 26.90 -8.66 -9.69
N ALA A 220 26.47 -9.93 -9.71
CA ALA A 220 25.11 -10.33 -9.35
C ALA A 220 24.94 -10.60 -7.85
N LEU A 221 26.02 -10.68 -7.06
CA LEU A 221 25.95 -11.00 -5.63
C LEU A 221 25.77 -9.74 -4.77
N GLN A 222 24.67 -9.67 -4.03
CA GLN A 222 24.30 -8.54 -3.19
C GLN A 222 23.95 -8.98 -1.76
N ALA A 223 24.00 -8.02 -0.83
CA ALA A 223 23.46 -8.24 0.51
C ALA A 223 21.94 -8.46 0.44
N GLY A 224 21.44 -9.51 1.10
CA GLY A 224 20.06 -9.99 1.00
C GLY A 224 19.86 -11.18 0.07
N ASP A 225 20.90 -11.63 -0.65
CA ASP A 225 20.79 -12.80 -1.52
C ASP A 225 20.78 -14.11 -0.75
N ASP A 226 19.86 -14.99 -1.12
CA ASP A 226 19.80 -16.37 -0.64
C ASP A 226 20.91 -17.18 -1.29
N VAL A 227 21.66 -17.94 -0.49
CA VAL A 227 22.79 -18.74 -0.96
C VAL A 227 22.81 -20.12 -0.32
N GLU A 228 23.35 -21.09 -1.07
CA GLU A 228 23.78 -22.38 -0.53
C GLU A 228 25.29 -22.52 -0.59
N PHE A 229 25.89 -23.14 0.43
CA PHE A 229 27.34 -23.29 0.56
C PHE A 229 27.70 -24.55 1.35
N THR A 230 28.98 -24.91 1.33
CA THR A 230 29.52 -25.99 2.17
C THR A 230 30.46 -25.41 3.22
N ILE A 231 30.38 -25.92 4.45
CA ILE A 231 31.25 -25.48 5.55
C ILE A 231 32.55 -26.29 5.51
N LYS A 232 33.69 -25.60 5.59
CA LYS A 232 35.01 -26.22 5.75
C LYS A 232 35.78 -25.52 6.87
N ASP A 233 36.55 -26.29 7.63
CA ASP A 233 37.51 -25.73 8.58
C ASP A 233 38.76 -25.26 7.82
N ARG A 234 39.18 -24.02 8.09
CA ARG A 234 40.49 -23.49 7.71
C ARG A 234 41.15 -22.86 8.93
N ASN A 235 42.22 -23.49 9.41
CA ASN A 235 43.01 -23.03 10.56
C ASN A 235 42.16 -22.88 11.85
N GLY A 236 41.23 -23.82 12.11
CA GLY A 236 40.36 -23.78 13.28
C GLY A 236 39.21 -22.77 13.19
N LYS A 237 38.94 -22.26 11.98
CA LYS A 237 37.80 -21.38 11.69
C LYS A 237 36.93 -21.99 10.59
N GLU A 238 35.64 -22.07 10.86
CA GLU A 238 34.64 -22.43 9.86
C GLU A 238 34.52 -21.32 8.81
N VAL A 239 34.65 -21.69 7.54
CA VAL A 239 34.44 -20.80 6.38
C VAL A 239 33.49 -21.44 5.38
N ALA A 240 32.71 -20.62 4.70
CA ALA A 240 31.83 -21.05 3.63
C ALA A 240 32.62 -21.18 2.32
N THR A 241 32.43 -22.32 1.64
CA THR A 241 33.07 -22.67 0.37
C THR A 241 32.03 -23.19 -0.63
N ASP A 242 32.31 -23.11 -1.93
CA ASP A 242 31.37 -23.50 -3.00
C ASP A 242 29.99 -22.81 -2.87
N VAL A 243 30.02 -21.49 -2.68
CA VAL A 243 28.85 -20.63 -2.49
C VAL A 243 28.12 -20.44 -3.82
N ARG A 244 26.80 -20.62 -3.84
CA ARG A 244 25.94 -20.47 -5.04
C ARG A 244 24.68 -19.70 -4.68
N LEU A 245 24.20 -18.88 -5.61
CA LEU A 245 22.91 -18.20 -5.48
C LEU A 245 21.75 -19.19 -5.51
N LEU A 246 20.76 -18.93 -4.66
CA LEU A 246 19.45 -19.56 -4.67
C LEU A 246 18.39 -18.55 -5.14
N PRO A 247 17.21 -19.03 -5.58
CA PRO A 247 16.07 -18.15 -5.79
C PRO A 247 15.73 -17.38 -4.51
N GLN A 248 15.41 -16.09 -4.63
CA GLN A 248 15.02 -15.25 -3.49
C GLN A 248 13.78 -15.81 -2.78
N GLY A 249 13.81 -15.85 -1.44
CA GLY A 249 12.76 -16.39 -0.59
C GLY A 249 12.87 -17.89 -0.32
N THR A 250 13.98 -18.53 -0.72
CA THR A 250 14.28 -19.92 -0.37
C THR A 250 14.68 -20.04 1.11
N VAL A 251 15.42 -19.07 1.63
CA VAL A 251 15.92 -19.09 3.01
C VAL A 251 14.96 -18.31 3.91
N ILE A 252 14.41 -18.99 4.91
CA ILE A 252 13.48 -18.42 5.88
C ILE A 252 14.08 -18.65 7.27
N PHE A 253 14.47 -17.57 7.95
CA PHE A 253 15.02 -17.61 9.31
C PHE A 253 13.95 -17.66 10.39
N GLU A 254 12.82 -17.00 10.16
CA GLU A 254 11.80 -16.79 11.17
C GLU A 254 10.41 -17.15 10.63
N ASP A 255 9.57 -17.69 11.51
CA ASP A 255 8.14 -17.90 11.26
C ASP A 255 7.34 -16.80 11.95
N ILE A 256 6.60 -16.02 11.16
CA ILE A 256 5.72 -14.96 11.68
C ILE A 256 4.32 -15.56 11.88
N SER A 257 3.75 -15.36 13.07
CA SER A 257 2.38 -15.76 13.38
C SER A 257 1.38 -15.11 12.43
N ILE A 258 0.38 -15.88 11.97
CA ILE A 258 -0.72 -15.35 11.16
C ILE A 258 -1.64 -14.48 12.03
N GLU A 259 -1.84 -14.91 13.28
CA GLU A 259 -2.58 -14.16 14.28
C GLU A 259 -1.80 -12.93 14.76
N GLN A 260 -2.54 -11.86 14.99
CA GLN A 260 -2.06 -10.64 15.62
C GLN A 260 -2.45 -10.67 17.10
N PHE A 261 -1.56 -10.18 17.94
CA PHE A 261 -1.73 -10.10 19.38
C PHE A 261 -1.80 -8.64 19.80
N GLU A 262 -2.49 -8.41 20.90
CA GLU A 262 -2.53 -7.12 21.58
C GLU A 262 -1.68 -7.18 22.85
N GLY A 263 -1.03 -6.08 23.18
CA GLY A 263 -0.16 -6.00 24.33
C GLY A 263 0.17 -4.57 24.72
N THR A 264 1.04 -4.45 25.71
CA THR A 264 1.46 -3.17 26.27
C THR A 264 2.96 -3.02 26.18
N VAL A 265 3.44 -1.87 25.74
CA VAL A 265 4.88 -1.55 25.75
C VAL A 265 5.36 -1.39 27.19
N VAL A 266 6.26 -2.26 27.63
CA VAL A 266 6.87 -2.22 28.98
C VAL A 266 8.16 -1.40 28.96
N LYS A 267 8.91 -1.49 27.87
CA LYS A 267 10.19 -0.80 27.72
C LYS A 267 10.40 -0.36 26.27
N VAL A 268 10.63 0.93 26.09
CA VAL A 268 10.92 1.52 24.77
C VAL A 268 12.37 1.33 24.34
N ILE A 269 12.63 1.39 23.03
CA ILE A 269 13.98 1.39 22.48
C ILE A 269 14.65 2.74 22.77
N PRO A 270 15.82 2.78 23.43
CA PRO A 270 16.54 4.03 23.64
C PRO A 270 17.00 4.64 22.31
N LYS A 271 16.58 5.88 21.98
CA LYS A 271 17.01 6.56 20.74
C LYS A 271 18.51 6.89 20.70
N VAL A 272 19.20 6.89 21.84
CA VAL A 272 20.65 7.05 21.92
C VAL A 272 21.26 5.74 22.41
N PRO A 273 22.02 5.02 21.57
CA PRO A 273 22.71 3.81 21.99
C PRO A 273 23.70 4.16 23.09
N SER A 274 23.52 3.58 24.29
CA SER A 274 24.55 3.68 25.32
C SER A 274 25.79 2.91 24.84
N LYS A 275 27.00 3.41 25.16
CA LYS A 275 28.27 2.74 24.80
C LYS A 275 28.37 1.27 25.30
N ASN A 276 27.48 0.87 26.22
CA ASN A 276 27.40 -0.48 26.80
C ASN A 276 26.17 -1.29 26.35
N GLN A 277 25.40 -0.82 25.36
CA GLN A 277 24.18 -1.50 24.92
C GLN A 277 24.50 -2.53 23.83
N ASN A 278 24.69 -3.78 24.24
CA ASN A 278 24.94 -4.92 23.35
C ASN A 278 23.69 -5.75 23.02
N ASP A 279 22.51 -5.39 23.57
CA ASP A 279 21.26 -6.10 23.29
C ASP A 279 20.69 -5.64 21.93
N PRO A 280 20.62 -6.52 20.90
CA PRO A 280 20.09 -6.17 19.58
C PRO A 280 18.59 -5.90 19.59
N LEU A 281 17.86 -6.37 20.61
CA LEU A 281 16.41 -6.21 20.75
C LEU A 281 16.10 -5.55 22.10
N PRO A 282 16.40 -4.25 22.29
CA PRO A 282 16.38 -3.63 23.62
C PRO A 282 14.97 -3.28 24.15
N GLY A 283 13.95 -3.27 23.29
CA GLY A 283 12.56 -3.00 23.66
C GLY A 283 11.87 -4.22 24.27
N ARG A 284 10.84 -4.02 25.09
CA ARG A 284 10.02 -5.10 25.70
C ARG A 284 8.54 -4.77 25.63
N ILE A 285 7.73 -5.78 25.30
CA ILE A 285 6.27 -5.74 25.29
C ILE A 285 5.77 -6.84 26.22
N SER A 286 4.73 -6.57 27.02
CA SER A 286 3.97 -7.59 27.74
C SER A 286 2.67 -7.88 27.01
N ALA A 287 2.35 -9.16 26.82
CA ALA A 287 1.10 -9.59 26.24
C ALA A 287 0.61 -10.89 26.88
N ARG A 288 -0.72 -11.05 26.95
CA ARG A 288 -1.33 -12.31 27.35
C ARG A 288 -1.55 -13.18 26.11
N ILE A 289 -0.74 -14.23 25.98
CA ILE A 289 -0.80 -15.19 24.87
C ILE A 289 -1.37 -16.50 25.41
N GLY A 290 -2.62 -16.81 25.02
CA GLY A 290 -3.40 -17.88 25.63
C GLY A 290 -3.74 -17.57 27.11
N PHE A 291 -3.23 -18.39 28.02
CA PHE A 291 -3.42 -18.21 29.48
C PHE A 291 -2.16 -17.71 30.20
N THR A 292 -1.10 -17.36 29.46
CA THR A 292 0.19 -16.98 30.02
C THR A 292 0.52 -15.55 29.65
N GLU A 293 1.00 -14.78 30.63
CA GLU A 293 1.61 -13.48 30.38
C GLU A 293 3.05 -13.69 29.94
N LYS A 294 3.39 -13.16 28.77
CA LYS A 294 4.73 -13.27 28.17
C LYS A 294 5.30 -11.87 27.94
N GLU A 295 6.59 -11.74 28.20
CA GLU A 295 7.36 -10.56 27.83
C GLU A 295 8.18 -10.88 26.57
N LEU A 296 7.96 -10.12 25.49
CA LEU A 296 8.59 -10.33 24.19
C LEU A 296 9.55 -9.17 23.87
N PRO A 297 10.79 -9.46 23.46
CA PRO A 297 11.74 -8.44 23.02
C PRO A 297 11.39 -7.91 21.63
N PHE A 298 11.82 -6.69 21.32
CA PHE A 298 11.74 -6.12 19.97
C PHE A 298 12.86 -5.10 19.71
N GLY A 299 13.20 -4.95 18.43
CA GLY A 299 14.21 -4.02 17.91
C GLY A 299 13.63 -2.93 17.02
N GLU A 300 14.48 -2.06 16.49
CA GLU A 300 14.06 -0.87 15.73
C GLU A 300 13.38 -1.22 14.40
N LYS A 301 13.71 -2.38 13.82
CA LYS A 301 13.10 -2.87 12.57
C LYS A 301 11.74 -3.54 12.77
N ASP A 302 11.30 -3.68 14.02
CA ASP A 302 10.12 -4.46 14.37
C ASP A 302 8.86 -3.60 14.44
N THR A 303 9.01 -2.27 14.37
CA THR A 303 7.89 -1.33 14.32
C THR A 303 7.47 -1.09 12.88
N LYS A 304 6.16 -1.18 12.61
CA LYS A 304 5.60 -0.99 11.27
C LYS A 304 5.62 0.47 10.84
N SER A 305 5.42 1.39 11.78
CA SER A 305 5.53 2.83 11.57
C SER A 305 6.73 3.40 12.33
N LYS A 306 7.10 4.64 11.97
CA LYS A 306 8.17 5.40 12.63
C LYS A 306 7.63 6.32 13.74
N VAL A 307 6.40 6.08 14.19
CA VAL A 307 5.78 6.83 15.29
C VAL A 307 6.51 6.51 16.58
N THR A 308 6.67 7.51 17.44
CA THR A 308 7.29 7.30 18.76
C THR A 308 6.40 6.42 19.66
N LEU A 309 6.91 5.23 20.02
CA LEU A 309 6.40 4.38 21.09
C LEU A 309 6.81 4.92 22.47
N LEU A 310 5.93 4.80 23.45
CA LEU A 310 6.05 5.21 24.85
C LEU A 310 5.68 4.04 25.76
N GLU A 311 6.14 4.07 27.00
CA GLU A 311 5.78 3.06 27.99
C GLU A 311 4.28 3.14 28.32
N GLY A 312 3.62 1.99 28.36
CA GLY A 312 2.18 1.88 28.58
C GLY A 312 1.33 1.91 27.32
N ASP A 313 1.94 2.06 26.13
CA ASP A 313 1.18 2.05 24.88
C ASP A 313 0.45 0.73 24.67
N HIS A 314 -0.81 0.83 24.24
CA HIS A 314 -1.56 -0.29 23.72
C HIS A 314 -1.22 -0.50 22.24
N ILE A 315 -0.77 -1.70 21.91
CA ILE A 315 -0.22 -2.01 20.59
C ILE A 315 -0.77 -3.33 20.05
N GLN A 316 -0.73 -3.45 18.74
CA GLN A 316 -0.92 -4.69 18.02
C GLN A 316 0.40 -5.15 17.41
N PHE A 317 0.69 -6.46 17.42
CA PHE A 317 1.93 -7.02 16.90
C PHE A 317 1.75 -8.48 16.46
N ASN A 318 2.72 -9.03 15.74
CA ASN A 318 2.85 -10.46 15.46
C ASN A 318 4.03 -11.05 16.25
N ILE A 319 3.99 -12.36 16.53
CA ILE A 319 5.12 -13.07 17.11
C ILE A 319 5.96 -13.63 15.96
N SER A 320 7.24 -13.26 15.93
CA SER A 320 8.23 -13.90 15.06
C SER A 320 9.02 -14.91 15.88
N THR A 321 9.10 -16.16 15.41
CA THR A 321 9.89 -17.22 16.04
C THR A 321 11.06 -17.59 15.15
N ASP A 322 12.29 -17.38 15.62
CA ASP A 322 13.48 -17.82 14.89
C ASP A 322 13.56 -19.36 14.88
N ARG A 323 13.74 -19.94 13.70
CA ARG A 323 13.72 -21.38 13.50
C ARG A 323 14.93 -22.07 14.11
N ARG A 324 16.03 -21.35 14.34
CA ARG A 324 17.33 -21.85 14.75
C ARG A 324 17.43 -22.01 16.26
N ASP A 325 17.10 -20.96 17.02
CA ASP A 325 17.21 -20.92 18.48
C ASP A 325 15.86 -20.93 19.21
N LYS A 326 14.74 -20.86 18.46
CA LYS A 326 13.36 -20.77 18.97
C LYS A 326 13.10 -19.49 19.76
N LEU A 327 13.91 -18.44 19.57
CA LEU A 327 13.66 -17.14 20.17
C LEU A 327 12.39 -16.53 19.59
N GLU A 328 11.45 -16.19 20.47
CA GLU A 328 10.24 -15.44 20.13
C GLU A 328 10.51 -13.94 20.35
N ARG A 329 10.10 -13.12 19.39
CA ARG A 329 10.15 -11.65 19.47
C ARG A 329 8.89 -11.02 18.90
N ALA A 330 8.58 -9.81 19.30
CA ALA A 330 7.48 -9.05 18.70
C ALA A 330 7.95 -8.39 17.39
N THR A 331 7.12 -8.42 16.36
CA THR A 331 7.33 -7.78 15.06
C THR A 331 6.03 -7.17 14.53
N ASN A 332 6.11 -6.36 13.47
CA ASN A 332 4.97 -5.62 12.91
C ASN A 332 4.21 -4.80 13.97
N ILE A 333 4.94 -4.19 14.90
CA ILE A 333 4.38 -3.47 16.03
C ILE A 333 3.72 -2.17 15.54
N GLU A 334 2.47 -1.97 15.91
CA GLU A 334 1.64 -0.82 15.55
C GLU A 334 0.86 -0.33 16.77
N ILE A 335 0.75 0.99 16.94
CA ILE A 335 0.00 1.59 18.04
C ILE A 335 -1.50 1.52 17.75
N LEU A 336 -2.28 1.09 18.73
CA LEU A 336 -3.74 1.05 18.60
C LEU A 336 -4.38 2.41 18.94
N PRO A 337 -5.49 2.78 18.29
CA PRO A 337 -6.15 4.08 18.51
C PRO A 337 -6.64 4.32 19.95
N ASP A 338 -6.93 3.25 20.69
CA ASP A 338 -7.39 3.26 22.09
C ASP A 338 -6.23 3.39 23.09
N THR A 339 -4.97 3.45 22.63
CA THR A 339 -3.80 3.66 23.52
C THR A 339 -3.95 4.88 24.43
N PHE A 340 -4.65 5.91 23.97
CA PHE A 340 -4.87 7.15 24.71
C PHE A 340 -5.85 6.99 25.87
N ASP A 341 -6.64 5.91 25.90
CA ASP A 341 -7.53 5.58 27.01
C ASP A 341 -6.78 4.91 28.17
N PHE A 342 -5.64 4.28 27.88
CA PHE A 342 -4.82 3.55 28.86
C PHE A 342 -3.60 4.35 29.34
N THR A 343 -3.09 5.24 28.49
CA THR A 343 -1.94 6.08 28.81
C THR A 343 -2.36 7.33 29.57
N LYS A 344 -1.49 7.83 30.46
CA LYS A 344 -1.70 9.11 31.18
C LYS A 344 -1.05 10.29 30.46
N GLU A 345 -0.88 10.18 29.14
CA GLU A 345 -0.19 11.20 28.38
C GLU A 345 -1.04 12.47 28.24
N THR A 346 -0.40 13.64 28.29
CA THR A 346 -1.08 14.92 28.11
C THR A 346 -1.15 15.26 26.63
N ARG A 347 -2.35 15.21 26.07
CA ARG A 347 -2.66 15.54 24.68
C ARG A 347 -2.91 17.05 24.56
N GLU A 348 -2.08 17.73 23.79
CA GLU A 348 -2.22 19.16 23.46
C GLU A 348 -2.89 19.33 22.10
N MET A 349 -3.61 20.44 21.94
CA MET A 349 -4.27 20.78 20.69
C MET A 349 -3.58 21.95 19.99
N GLY A 350 -3.70 21.99 18.67
CA GLY A 350 -3.16 23.08 17.86
C GLY A 350 -3.56 23.02 16.40
N VAL A 351 -3.01 23.94 15.62
CA VAL A 351 -3.25 24.05 14.18
C VAL A 351 -1.93 24.03 13.43
N ILE A 352 -1.87 23.31 12.31
CA ILE A 352 -0.69 23.28 11.44
C ILE A 352 -0.42 24.69 10.90
N ALA A 353 0.67 25.30 11.36
CA ALA A 353 1.05 26.67 11.02
C ALA A 353 1.97 26.75 9.78
N ALA A 354 2.80 25.73 9.58
CA ALA A 354 3.69 25.65 8.44
C ALA A 354 4.07 24.20 8.13
N MET A 355 4.22 23.90 6.84
CA MET A 355 4.70 22.62 6.33
C MET A 355 5.99 22.83 5.51
N ARG A 356 6.91 21.89 5.61
CA ARG A 356 8.19 21.81 4.90
C ARG A 356 8.44 20.35 4.48
N ASP A 357 9.55 20.09 3.80
CA ASP A 357 9.87 18.74 3.33
C ASP A 357 10.24 17.83 4.51
N GLY A 358 9.36 16.86 4.80
CA GLY A 358 9.52 15.89 5.90
C GLY A 358 9.12 16.37 7.31
N PHE A 359 8.82 17.65 7.52
CA PHE A 359 8.51 18.20 8.84
C PHE A 359 7.56 19.41 8.80
N GLY A 360 7.02 19.78 9.96
CA GLY A 360 6.13 20.94 10.09
C GLY A 360 6.20 21.63 11.44
N PHE A 361 5.37 22.66 11.60
CA PHE A 361 5.23 23.44 12.83
C PHE A 361 3.76 23.59 13.22
N ILE A 362 3.44 23.32 14.47
CA ILE A 362 2.10 23.45 15.05
C ILE A 362 2.04 24.73 15.88
N LYS A 363 1.01 25.55 15.65
CA LYS A 363 0.63 26.64 16.56
C LYS A 363 -0.24 26.03 17.65
N CYS A 364 0.30 25.97 18.87
CA CYS A 364 -0.37 25.35 20.00
C CYS A 364 -1.44 26.27 20.58
N VAL A 365 -2.47 25.68 21.18
CA VAL A 365 -3.47 26.42 21.95
C VAL A 365 -2.85 26.98 23.23
N ASP A 366 -2.09 26.16 23.97
CA ASP A 366 -1.63 26.49 25.32
C ASP A 366 -0.15 26.94 25.39
N ARG A 367 0.55 27.06 24.25
CA ARG A 367 1.98 27.44 24.20
C ARG A 367 2.26 28.61 23.25
N ASP A 368 3.22 29.45 23.65
CA ASP A 368 3.72 30.59 22.87
C ASP A 368 4.60 30.17 21.69
N ALA A 369 5.45 29.16 21.90
CA ALA A 369 6.36 28.66 20.88
C ALA A 369 5.63 27.72 19.92
N ARG A 370 5.97 27.82 18.62
CA ARG A 370 5.54 26.83 17.63
C ARG A 370 6.24 25.51 17.90
N MET A 371 5.46 24.43 17.89
CA MET A 371 5.98 23.08 18.14
C MET A 371 6.40 22.44 16.84
N PHE A 372 7.67 22.03 16.77
CA PHE A 372 8.21 21.27 15.65
C PHE A 372 7.66 19.84 15.67
N PHE A 373 7.44 19.24 14.49
CA PHE A 373 7.15 17.82 14.35
C PHE A 373 7.69 17.25 13.04
N HIS A 374 7.93 15.93 13.00
CA HIS A 374 8.33 15.21 11.80
C HIS A 374 7.15 14.41 11.24
N PHE A 375 7.07 14.19 9.92
CA PHE A 375 5.94 13.47 9.31
C PHE A 375 5.83 12.00 9.73
N SER A 376 6.91 11.42 10.25
CA SER A 376 6.87 10.06 10.85
C SER A 376 6.01 9.97 12.11
N GLU A 377 5.71 11.09 12.74
CA GLU A 377 4.93 11.14 13.98
C GLU A 377 3.42 11.26 13.72
N VAL A 378 2.98 11.30 12.46
CA VAL A 378 1.55 11.30 12.12
C VAL A 378 1.01 9.88 12.25
N LEU A 379 -0.01 9.70 13.09
CA LEU A 379 -0.59 8.39 13.41
C LEU A 379 -1.43 7.81 12.27
N GLU A 380 -2.05 8.68 11.48
CA GLU A 380 -2.95 8.31 10.40
C GLU A 380 -2.25 8.44 9.04
N GLU A 381 -2.67 7.65 8.06
CA GLU A 381 -2.19 7.78 6.68
C GLU A 381 -2.67 9.08 5.99
N THR A 382 -3.53 9.84 6.66
CA THR A 382 -4.10 11.08 6.12
C THR A 382 -3.03 12.18 6.03
N GLN A 383 -2.86 12.73 4.83
CA GLN A 383 -1.92 13.82 4.62
C GLN A 383 -2.39 15.09 5.36
N LEU A 384 -1.51 15.63 6.22
CA LEU A 384 -1.72 16.89 6.90
C LEU A 384 -1.52 18.08 5.96
N HIS A 385 -2.36 19.09 6.10
CA HIS A 385 -2.30 20.35 5.37
C HIS A 385 -2.19 21.53 6.33
N ILE A 386 -1.73 22.69 5.82
CA ILE A 386 -1.74 23.94 6.58
C ILE A 386 -3.18 24.25 6.99
N SER A 387 -3.36 24.74 8.21
CA SER A 387 -4.65 25.01 8.85
C SER A 387 -5.43 23.77 9.30
N ASP A 388 -4.91 22.56 9.13
CA ASP A 388 -5.51 21.38 9.76
C ASP A 388 -5.37 21.48 11.29
N GLU A 389 -6.45 21.08 11.97
CA GLU A 389 -6.51 20.96 13.42
C GLU A 389 -5.94 19.62 13.84
N VAL A 390 -5.12 19.63 14.88
CA VAL A 390 -4.40 18.44 15.33
C VAL A 390 -4.35 18.34 16.84
N GLU A 391 -4.29 17.10 17.30
CA GLU A 391 -3.98 16.72 18.67
C GLU A 391 -2.65 15.97 18.68
N PHE A 392 -1.79 16.25 19.66
CA PHE A 392 -0.45 15.70 19.71
C PHE A 392 0.06 15.64 21.14
N THR A 393 1.17 14.93 21.34
CA THR A 393 1.84 14.83 22.64
C THR A 393 3.17 15.55 22.56
N VAL A 394 3.51 16.31 23.61
CA VAL A 394 4.79 17.02 23.64
C VAL A 394 5.82 16.24 24.42
N VAL A 395 6.92 15.89 23.75
CA VAL A 395 8.03 15.13 24.34
C VAL A 395 9.31 15.95 24.23
N PRO A 396 10.20 15.92 25.25
CA PRO A 396 11.53 16.50 25.15
C PRO A 396 12.34 15.82 24.03
N ASP A 397 13.02 16.63 23.22
CA ASP A 397 13.95 16.16 22.21
C ASP A 397 15.12 15.45 22.89
N MET A 398 15.33 14.19 22.54
CA MET A 398 16.38 13.37 23.14
C MET A 398 17.80 13.85 22.78
N LEU A 399 17.96 14.59 21.67
CA LEU A 399 19.24 15.20 21.30
C LEU A 399 19.50 16.52 22.06
N SER A 400 18.44 17.15 22.55
CA SER A 400 18.53 18.38 23.33
C SER A 400 17.38 18.47 24.32
N ALA A 401 17.61 18.07 25.57
CA ALA A 401 16.57 18.05 26.61
C ALA A 401 15.88 19.42 26.88
N GLN A 402 16.42 20.52 26.33
CA GLN A 402 15.81 21.84 26.39
C GLN A 402 14.85 22.16 25.23
N ARG A 403 14.83 21.34 24.18
CA ARG A 403 13.96 21.52 23.02
C ARG A 403 12.83 20.52 23.10
N ASN A 404 11.60 20.96 22.94
CA ASN A 404 10.44 20.06 22.88
C ASN A 404 9.98 19.90 21.42
N HIS A 405 9.42 18.75 21.09
CA HIS A 405 8.75 18.53 19.81
C HIS A 405 7.42 17.78 20.01
N ALA A 406 6.54 17.86 19.01
CA ALA A 406 5.27 17.16 19.00
C ALA A 406 5.44 15.78 18.35
N VAL A 407 4.88 14.76 19.00
CA VAL A 407 4.81 13.36 18.54
C VAL A 407 3.35 12.90 18.50
N ARG A 408 3.08 11.74 17.88
CA ARG A 408 1.74 11.11 17.88
C ARG A 408 0.62 12.03 17.41
N ILE A 409 0.84 12.64 16.27
CA ILE A 409 -0.04 13.67 15.72
C ILE A 409 -1.26 12.99 15.12
N LYS A 410 -2.43 13.37 15.62
CA LYS A 410 -3.74 12.95 15.14
C LYS A 410 -4.45 14.14 14.53
N LYS A 411 -5.05 13.97 13.36
CA LYS A 411 -5.87 15.00 12.74
C LYS A 411 -7.22 15.07 13.44
N LEU A 412 -7.70 16.28 13.71
CA LEU A 412 -9.00 16.54 14.31
C LEU A 412 -10.00 17.07 13.26
N PRO A 413 -11.31 16.84 13.46
CA PRO A 413 -12.35 17.51 12.69
C PRO A 413 -12.21 19.04 12.80
N LYS A 414 -12.53 19.78 11.73
CA LYS A 414 -12.52 21.24 11.74
C LYS A 414 -13.50 21.80 12.78
N GLY A 415 -13.07 22.82 13.52
CA GLY A 415 -13.84 23.47 14.58
C GLY A 415 -13.68 22.85 15.97
N THR A 416 -12.83 21.83 16.12
CA THR A 416 -12.53 21.20 17.42
C THR A 416 -11.59 22.08 18.26
N VAL A 417 -10.58 22.66 17.61
CA VAL A 417 -9.52 23.43 18.27
C VAL A 417 -9.97 24.87 18.44
N SER A 418 -10.22 25.26 19.68
CA SER A 418 -10.47 26.66 20.03
C SER A 418 -9.33 27.26 20.84
N PHE A 419 -8.77 28.37 20.34
CA PHE A 419 -7.78 29.21 21.02
C PHE A 419 -8.40 30.10 22.11
N HIS A 420 -9.74 30.18 22.17
CA HIS A 420 -10.46 31.06 23.06
C HIS A 420 -11.57 30.30 23.81
N THR A 421 -11.86 30.72 25.03
CA THR A 421 -13.05 30.32 25.78
C THR A 421 -14.01 31.49 25.75
N GLN A 422 -15.21 31.31 25.21
CA GLN A 422 -16.23 32.35 25.19
C GLN A 422 -17.26 32.10 26.29
N SER A 423 -17.55 33.12 27.09
CA SER A 423 -18.62 33.08 28.07
C SER A 423 -19.98 33.04 27.38
N GLU A 424 -20.87 32.18 27.87
CA GLU A 424 -22.27 32.12 27.43
C GLU A 424 -23.08 33.33 27.94
N GLN A 425 -22.57 34.03 28.96
CA GLN A 425 -23.22 35.21 29.50
C GLN A 425 -23.08 36.40 28.55
N ARG A 426 -24.20 37.10 28.34
CA ARG A 426 -24.25 38.38 27.65
C ARG A 426 -24.17 39.50 28.69
N PHE A 427 -23.23 40.40 28.49
CA PHE A 427 -23.00 41.59 29.30
C PHE A 427 -23.50 42.81 28.55
N VAL A 428 -23.99 43.80 29.28
CA VAL A 428 -24.36 45.10 28.74
C VAL A 428 -23.41 46.14 29.28
N GLY A 429 -22.77 46.88 28.39
CA GLY A 429 -21.81 47.92 28.73
C GLY A 429 -22.04 49.20 27.94
N THR A 430 -21.24 50.20 28.27
CA THR A 430 -21.17 51.48 27.56
C THR A 430 -19.77 51.66 27.00
N VAL A 431 -19.67 52.07 25.75
CA VAL A 431 -18.37 52.32 25.10
C VAL A 431 -17.73 53.56 25.71
N GLU A 432 -16.56 53.40 26.33
CA GLU A 432 -15.79 54.50 26.92
C GLU A 432 -14.74 55.04 25.94
N LYS A 433 -14.13 54.13 25.17
CA LYS A 433 -13.14 54.48 24.14
C LYS A 433 -13.53 53.81 22.83
N GLU A 434 -13.72 54.63 21.80
CA GLU A 434 -13.99 54.17 20.43
C GLU A 434 -12.73 53.57 19.80
N VAL A 435 -12.90 52.59 18.91
CA VAL A 435 -11.85 52.20 17.97
C VAL A 435 -11.79 53.27 16.89
N VAL A 436 -10.69 54.02 16.81
CA VAL A 436 -10.51 55.04 15.77
C VAL A 436 -10.40 54.32 14.41
N GLY A 437 -11.48 54.34 13.65
CA GLY A 437 -11.49 53.84 12.27
C GLY A 437 -10.41 54.55 11.46
N ALA A 438 -9.71 53.81 10.61
CA ALA A 438 -8.65 54.29 9.74
C ALA A 438 -9.14 55.26 8.63
N SER A 439 -9.80 56.35 9.00
CA SER A 439 -10.33 57.37 8.08
C SER A 439 -9.31 58.44 7.67
N ASN A 440 -8.04 58.30 8.05
CA ASN A 440 -6.95 59.16 7.55
C ASN A 440 -5.70 58.34 7.23
N LYS A 441 -5.51 57.99 5.96
CA LYS A 441 -4.22 57.53 5.43
C LYS A 441 -3.81 58.36 4.22
N ASN A 442 -3.49 59.63 4.46
CA ASN A 442 -2.59 60.42 3.61
C ASN A 442 -1.19 60.44 4.24
N ALA A 443 -0.57 59.28 4.43
CA ALA A 443 0.84 59.21 4.82
C ALA A 443 1.52 57.97 4.22
N SER A 444 2.58 58.23 3.46
CA SER A 444 3.44 57.24 2.81
C SER A 444 4.12 56.30 3.82
N PRO A 445 4.46 55.05 3.44
CA PRO A 445 4.95 54.05 4.38
C PRO A 445 6.42 54.28 4.72
N VAL A 446 6.71 54.66 5.96
CA VAL A 446 8.04 54.51 6.56
C VAL A 446 8.04 53.22 7.38
N LYS A 447 9.00 52.34 7.09
CA LYS A 447 9.20 51.04 7.75
C LYS A 447 9.55 51.23 9.23
N GLY A 448 8.95 50.39 10.08
CA GLY A 448 9.54 49.96 11.34
C GLY A 448 8.93 50.57 12.59
N LYS A 449 7.77 50.05 13.00
CA LYS A 449 7.39 49.75 14.39
C LYS A 449 6.08 48.97 14.34
N GLU A 450 5.99 47.90 15.13
CA GLU A 450 4.76 47.12 15.29
C GLU A 450 3.61 48.08 15.59
N LYS A 451 2.59 48.03 14.73
CA LYS A 451 1.42 48.88 14.86
C LYS A 451 0.60 48.28 16.00
N GLU A 452 0.66 48.89 17.18
CA GLU A 452 -0.29 48.58 18.27
C GLU A 452 -1.70 48.60 17.66
N VAL A 453 -2.40 47.47 17.75
CA VAL A 453 -3.78 47.38 17.31
C VAL A 453 -4.55 48.32 18.23
N GLU A 454 -5.12 49.39 17.69
CA GLU A 454 -5.80 50.39 18.50
C GLU A 454 -7.09 49.77 19.07
N GLU A 455 -7.03 49.36 20.34
CA GLU A 455 -8.14 48.72 21.05
C GLU A 455 -9.11 49.78 21.59
N GLY A 456 -10.41 49.51 21.44
CA GLY A 456 -11.47 50.25 22.10
C GLY A 456 -11.72 49.69 23.49
N VAL A 457 -12.45 50.42 24.33
CA VAL A 457 -12.77 50.02 25.71
C VAL A 457 -14.26 50.12 25.95
N ILE A 458 -14.85 49.04 26.46
CA ILE A 458 -16.22 48.99 26.97
C ILE A 458 -16.14 48.94 28.49
N SER A 459 -16.95 49.76 29.17
CA SER A 459 -17.18 49.59 30.60
C SER A 459 -18.53 48.92 30.86
N TYR A 460 -18.54 47.95 31.76
CA TYR A 460 -19.74 47.21 32.18
C TYR A 460 -19.72 47.01 33.69
N GLU A 461 -20.87 46.61 34.25
CA GLU A 461 -21.02 46.35 35.68
C GLU A 461 -21.15 44.84 35.91
N ASP A 462 -20.36 44.30 36.83
CA ASP A 462 -20.45 42.92 37.28
C ASP A 462 -20.40 42.87 38.81
N CYS A 463 -21.36 42.17 39.43
CA CYS A 463 -21.53 42.11 40.88
C CYS A 463 -21.54 43.48 41.62
N GLY A 464 -21.91 44.57 40.94
CA GLY A 464 -21.92 45.92 41.51
C GLY A 464 -20.60 46.68 41.37
N GLU A 465 -19.59 46.08 40.73
CA GLU A 465 -18.30 46.73 40.42
C GLU A 465 -18.25 47.13 38.94
N LYS A 466 -17.73 48.34 38.69
CA LYS A 466 -17.52 48.85 37.33
C LYS A 466 -16.21 48.30 36.77
N ILE A 467 -16.29 47.45 35.76
CA ILE A 467 -15.16 46.80 35.09
C ILE A 467 -14.99 47.39 33.68
N THR A 468 -13.79 47.30 33.13
CA THR A 468 -13.49 47.67 31.74
C THR A 468 -12.93 46.48 30.99
N ILE A 469 -13.29 46.34 29.72
CA ILE A 469 -12.84 45.24 28.87
C ILE A 469 -12.46 45.79 27.48
N PRO A 470 -11.31 45.37 26.92
CA PRO A 470 -10.91 45.79 25.59
C PRO A 470 -11.79 45.13 24.53
N TYR A 471 -11.96 45.80 23.40
CA TYR A 471 -12.61 45.24 22.22
C TYR A 471 -11.91 45.67 20.94
N HIS A 472 -12.12 44.89 19.88
CA HIS A 472 -11.57 45.17 18.56
C HIS A 472 -12.67 45.32 17.50
N ALA A 473 -12.36 46.05 16.43
CA ALA A 473 -13.28 46.27 15.32
C ALA A 473 -13.75 44.97 14.62
N LYS A 474 -12.94 43.91 14.65
CA LYS A 474 -13.27 42.60 14.06
C LYS A 474 -14.38 41.86 14.81
N ASP A 475 -14.65 42.24 16.07
CA ASP A 475 -15.57 41.52 16.96
C ASP A 475 -16.96 42.19 17.05
N LEU A 476 -17.24 43.14 16.15
CA LEU A 476 -18.50 43.89 16.02
C LEU A 476 -19.54 43.13 15.19
N GLU A 477 -20.77 43.02 15.69
CA GLU A 477 -21.94 42.52 14.94
C GLU A 477 -22.69 43.69 14.27
N GLY A 478 -23.02 43.57 12.98
CA GLY A 478 -23.91 44.53 12.29
C GLY A 478 -23.23 45.73 11.63
N GLY A 479 -21.93 45.66 11.35
CA GLY A 479 -21.20 46.57 10.44
C GLY A 479 -21.14 48.05 10.85
N SER A 480 -21.64 48.39 12.04
CA SER A 480 -21.68 49.75 12.58
C SER A 480 -20.64 49.89 13.68
N TYR A 481 -19.83 50.94 13.64
CA TYR A 481 -18.83 51.23 14.68
C TYR A 481 -19.51 51.87 15.90
N PRO A 482 -19.30 51.32 17.12
CA PRO A 482 -19.84 51.91 18.33
C PRO A 482 -19.13 53.22 18.67
N GLN A 483 -19.92 54.23 19.03
CA GLN A 483 -19.45 55.54 19.48
C GLN A 483 -19.35 55.60 21.00
N ALA A 484 -18.55 56.53 21.53
CA ALA A 484 -18.43 56.78 22.95
C ALA A 484 -19.80 57.17 23.51
N GLY A 485 -20.26 56.41 24.50
CA GLY A 485 -21.60 56.53 25.07
C GLY A 485 -22.64 55.58 24.48
N ASP A 486 -22.33 54.82 23.43
CA ASP A 486 -23.24 53.78 22.92
C ASP A 486 -23.38 52.65 23.93
N LYS A 487 -24.63 52.22 24.15
CA LYS A 487 -24.92 50.98 24.89
C LYS A 487 -24.73 49.79 23.97
N VAL A 488 -23.93 48.84 24.41
CA VAL A 488 -23.61 47.62 23.67
C VAL A 488 -23.86 46.38 24.51
N GLU A 489 -24.36 45.33 23.87
CA GLU A 489 -24.40 43.96 24.39
C GLU A 489 -23.21 43.18 23.84
N PHE A 490 -22.53 42.39 24.65
CA PHE A 490 -21.35 41.61 24.23
C PHE A 490 -21.18 40.35 25.07
N SER A 491 -20.31 39.43 24.63
CA SER A 491 -19.83 38.30 25.42
C SER A 491 -18.34 38.46 25.72
N ILE A 492 -17.86 37.85 26.80
CA ILE A 492 -16.43 37.87 27.14
C ILE A 492 -15.75 36.67 26.49
N SER A 493 -14.66 36.90 25.75
CA SER A 493 -13.79 35.87 25.21
C SER A 493 -12.42 35.93 25.86
N GLU A 494 -11.96 34.82 26.39
CA GLU A 494 -10.65 34.66 27.03
C GLU A 494 -9.73 33.85 26.13
N VAL A 495 -8.57 34.40 25.79
CA VAL A 495 -7.51 33.65 25.10
C VAL A 495 -6.94 32.61 26.07
N LYS A 496 -7.16 31.32 25.80
CA LYS A 496 -6.73 30.22 26.71
C LYS A 496 -5.25 30.28 27.08
N ARG A 497 -4.41 30.70 26.12
CA ARG A 497 -2.96 30.84 26.29
C ARG A 497 -2.54 31.93 27.28
N THR A 498 -3.16 33.11 27.21
CA THR A 498 -2.68 34.31 27.92
C THR A 498 -3.58 34.71 29.08
N GLY A 499 -4.79 34.13 29.17
CA GLY A 499 -5.85 34.60 30.06
C GLY A 499 -6.38 35.99 29.70
N GLN A 500 -5.97 36.56 28.57
CA GLN A 500 -6.39 37.90 28.17
C GLN A 500 -7.85 37.86 27.72
N GLN A 501 -8.66 38.71 28.35
CA GLN A 501 -10.09 38.83 28.07
C GLN A 501 -10.37 39.99 27.12
N SER A 502 -11.33 39.79 26.22
CA SER A 502 -11.81 40.80 25.28
C SER A 502 -13.32 40.65 25.06
N ALA A 503 -14.00 41.75 24.75
CA ALA A 503 -15.40 41.71 24.37
C ALA A 503 -15.54 41.24 22.91
N VAL A 504 -16.43 40.28 22.70
CA VAL A 504 -16.77 39.72 21.38
C VAL A 504 -18.28 39.69 21.18
N ALA A 505 -18.72 39.47 19.93
CA ALA A 505 -20.15 39.41 19.58
C ALA A 505 -20.89 40.70 19.99
N ILE A 506 -20.27 41.84 19.70
CA ILE A 506 -20.66 43.16 20.22
C ILE A 506 -21.78 43.74 19.38
N ARG A 507 -22.93 44.04 19.99
CA ARG A 507 -24.14 44.55 19.34
C ARG A 507 -24.58 45.86 19.96
N ILE A 508 -24.81 46.89 19.14
CA ILE A 508 -25.29 48.20 19.61
C ILE A 508 -26.79 48.12 19.92
N LEU A 509 -27.19 48.54 21.13
CA LEU A 509 -28.57 48.45 21.62
C LEU A 509 -29.41 49.72 21.37
N ASN A 510 -28.80 50.92 21.29
CA ASN A 510 -29.52 52.18 21.09
C ASN A 510 -29.08 52.89 19.81
N ARG A 511 -29.87 52.79 18.73
CA ARG A 511 -29.68 53.54 17.49
C ARG A 511 -30.68 54.69 17.42
N ASN A 512 -30.26 55.92 17.73
CA ASN A 512 -31.11 57.10 17.59
C ASN A 512 -31.55 57.28 16.11
N ALA A 513 -32.86 57.23 15.86
CA ALA A 513 -33.51 57.32 14.55
C ALA A 513 -33.57 58.76 13.98
N ASN A 514 -32.48 59.53 14.07
CA ASN A 514 -32.41 60.88 13.52
C ASN A 514 -31.35 60.97 12.41
N SER A 515 -31.65 60.46 11.21
CA SER A 515 -31.10 61.02 9.97
C SER A 515 -32.03 60.74 8.79
N ASN A 516 -32.34 61.81 8.06
CA ASN A 516 -33.40 61.94 7.05
C ASN A 516 -33.06 61.28 5.69
N SER A 517 -32.36 60.15 5.67
CA SER A 517 -32.02 59.43 4.44
C SER A 517 -33.08 58.37 4.14
N LYS A 518 -33.95 58.60 3.15
CA LYS A 518 -34.92 57.62 2.66
C LYS A 518 -34.16 56.38 2.16
N ARG A 519 -34.20 55.32 2.94
CA ARG A 519 -33.60 54.03 2.57
C ARG A 519 -34.40 53.44 1.41
N LEU A 520 -33.69 53.02 0.37
CA LEU A 520 -34.24 52.39 -0.82
C LEU A 520 -33.79 50.94 -0.88
N LEU A 521 -34.60 50.12 -1.55
CA LEU A 521 -34.32 48.71 -1.78
C LEU A 521 -33.93 48.50 -3.25
N GLY A 522 -33.09 47.51 -3.49
CA GLY A 522 -32.70 47.09 -4.83
C GLY A 522 -32.01 45.74 -4.82
N PHE A 523 -31.53 45.34 -5.99
CA PHE A 523 -30.92 44.03 -6.22
C PHE A 523 -29.55 44.19 -6.86
N ILE A 524 -28.56 43.38 -6.49
CA ILE A 524 -27.23 43.46 -7.10
C ILE A 524 -27.30 43.06 -8.58
N ALA A 525 -27.04 44.01 -9.47
CA ALA A 525 -27.12 43.82 -10.92
C ALA A 525 -25.78 43.44 -11.56
N ALA A 526 -24.68 43.97 -11.05
CA ALA A 526 -23.33 43.69 -11.52
C ALA A 526 -22.29 43.97 -10.42
N LEU A 527 -21.26 43.13 -10.36
CA LEU A 527 -20.12 43.25 -9.46
C LEU A 527 -18.83 43.28 -10.29
N LYS A 528 -17.95 44.25 -10.00
CA LYS A 528 -16.65 44.46 -10.66
C LYS A 528 -15.53 44.45 -9.61
N ASP A 529 -14.31 44.87 -9.94
CA ASP A 529 -13.18 44.73 -9.01
C ASP A 529 -13.30 45.61 -7.76
N ASN A 530 -13.82 46.84 -7.89
CA ASN A 530 -13.88 47.82 -6.78
C ASN A 530 -15.25 48.51 -6.62
N PHE A 531 -16.23 48.13 -7.44
CA PHE A 531 -17.54 48.76 -7.48
C PHE A 531 -18.59 47.81 -8.04
N GLY A 532 -19.85 48.14 -7.84
CA GLY A 532 -20.97 47.41 -8.40
C GLY A 532 -22.12 48.31 -8.83
N PHE A 533 -23.18 47.67 -9.30
CA PHE A 533 -24.43 48.32 -9.69
C PHE A 533 -25.61 47.62 -9.02
N ILE A 534 -26.55 48.42 -8.53
CA ILE A 534 -27.79 47.98 -7.88
C ILE A 534 -28.94 48.25 -8.84
N GLU A 535 -29.62 47.22 -9.32
CA GLU A 535 -30.92 47.33 -10.00
C GLU A 535 -31.94 47.90 -9.01
N THR A 536 -32.66 48.95 -9.43
CA THR A 536 -33.72 49.56 -8.63
C THR A 536 -34.86 48.56 -8.39
N ALA A 537 -35.64 48.75 -7.33
CA ALA A 537 -36.83 47.92 -7.08
C ALA A 537 -37.90 47.97 -8.21
N ASN A 538 -37.82 48.97 -9.10
CA ASN A 538 -38.67 49.10 -10.28
C ASN A 538 -38.11 48.35 -11.51
N HIS A 539 -36.93 47.75 -11.40
CA HIS A 539 -36.25 47.03 -12.47
C HIS A 539 -35.95 47.86 -13.73
N ASP A 540 -35.96 49.19 -13.64
CA ASP A 540 -35.87 50.12 -14.78
C ASP A 540 -34.48 50.77 -14.94
N GLN A 541 -33.74 50.88 -13.83
CA GLN A 541 -32.47 51.60 -13.75
C GLN A 541 -31.46 50.85 -12.90
N GLU A 542 -30.20 51.23 -13.03
CA GLU A 542 -29.11 50.77 -12.17
C GLU A 542 -28.47 51.96 -11.44
N VAL A 543 -28.07 51.74 -10.19
CA VAL A 543 -27.39 52.72 -9.34
C VAL A 543 -25.99 52.24 -9.03
N PHE A 544 -25.00 53.08 -9.30
CA PHE A 544 -23.60 52.79 -9.01
C PHE A 544 -23.32 52.84 -7.50
N PHE A 545 -22.53 51.89 -6.98
CA PHE A 545 -21.94 51.97 -5.64
C PHE A 545 -20.48 51.56 -5.66
N HIS A 546 -19.67 52.19 -4.81
CA HIS A 546 -18.28 51.78 -4.59
C HIS A 546 -18.22 50.76 -3.44
N TYR A 547 -17.29 49.82 -3.47
CA TYR A 547 -17.18 48.80 -2.41
C TYR A 547 -16.88 49.39 -1.02
N SER A 548 -16.32 50.61 -0.97
CA SER A 548 -16.17 51.36 0.29
C SER A 548 -17.50 51.72 0.96
N GLU A 549 -18.59 51.77 0.20
CA GLU A 549 -19.92 52.11 0.69
C GLU A 549 -20.69 50.89 1.19
N MET A 550 -20.11 49.69 1.09
CA MET A 550 -20.71 48.46 1.58
C MET A 550 -20.51 48.32 3.09
N CYS A 551 -21.60 48.15 3.82
CA CYS A 551 -21.62 47.84 5.23
C CYS A 551 -21.57 46.31 5.41
N GLY A 552 -20.36 45.75 5.43
CA GLY A 552 -20.12 44.31 5.60
C GLY A 552 -18.98 43.81 4.72
N ASP A 553 -18.83 42.49 4.66
CA ASP A 553 -17.86 41.85 3.77
C ASP A 553 -18.40 41.81 2.33
N VAL A 554 -17.61 42.31 1.39
CA VAL A 554 -17.94 42.35 -0.03
C VAL A 554 -17.92 40.95 -0.64
N ASP A 555 -17.12 40.04 -0.09
CA ASP A 555 -17.00 38.66 -0.58
C ASP A 555 -18.30 37.84 -0.37
N ASN A 556 -19.23 38.35 0.45
CA ASN A 556 -20.54 37.74 0.70
C ASN A 556 -21.65 38.28 -0.21
N LEU A 557 -21.35 39.11 -1.21
CA LEU A 557 -22.32 39.65 -2.17
C LEU A 557 -22.34 38.84 -3.46
N ASP A 558 -23.53 38.39 -3.85
CA ASP A 558 -23.80 37.68 -5.10
C ASP A 558 -24.78 38.47 -5.99
N LEU A 559 -24.78 38.17 -7.29
CA LEU A 559 -25.73 38.76 -8.23
C LEU A 559 -27.16 38.36 -7.87
N GLY A 560 -28.07 39.34 -7.84
CA GLY A 560 -29.46 39.15 -7.42
C GLY A 560 -29.71 39.30 -5.92
N ASP A 561 -28.69 39.51 -5.10
CA ASP A 561 -28.87 39.76 -3.67
C ASP A 561 -29.69 41.03 -3.42
N SER A 562 -30.64 40.93 -2.47
CA SER A 562 -31.40 42.07 -1.97
C SER A 562 -30.53 42.97 -1.12
N VAL A 563 -30.50 44.26 -1.42
CA VAL A 563 -29.75 45.27 -0.67
C VAL A 563 -30.61 46.47 -0.31
N GLU A 564 -30.30 47.04 0.86
CA GLU A 564 -30.78 48.35 1.28
C GLU A 564 -29.68 49.39 1.09
N TYR A 565 -30.02 50.56 0.56
CA TYR A 565 -29.05 51.64 0.33
C TYR A 565 -29.68 53.02 0.49
N THR A 566 -28.84 54.05 0.59
CA THR A 566 -29.23 55.46 0.52
C THR A 566 -28.72 56.09 -0.76
N LEU A 567 -29.54 56.91 -1.41
CA LEU A 567 -29.05 57.69 -2.55
C LEU A 567 -28.26 58.91 -2.08
N SER A 568 -27.08 59.09 -2.66
CA SER A 568 -26.31 60.31 -2.57
C SER A 568 -26.14 60.97 -3.95
N LYS A 569 -26.20 62.30 -3.95
CA LYS A 569 -25.89 63.10 -5.15
C LYS A 569 -24.41 63.42 -5.13
N GLY A 570 -23.63 62.74 -5.95
CA GLY A 570 -22.21 63.01 -6.13
C GLY A 570 -21.96 64.32 -6.90
N LYS A 571 -20.68 64.70 -7.01
CA LYS A 571 -20.26 65.84 -7.84
C LYS A 571 -20.54 65.53 -9.32
N GLY A 572 -21.46 66.31 -9.91
CA GLY A 572 -21.81 66.29 -11.33
C GLY A 572 -22.86 65.23 -11.68
N ASN A 573 -24.15 65.50 -11.42
CA ASN A 573 -25.36 64.74 -11.82
C ASN A 573 -25.35 63.19 -11.74
N LYS A 574 -24.29 62.57 -11.22
CA LYS A 574 -24.16 61.12 -11.03
C LYS A 574 -24.69 60.77 -9.65
N VAL A 575 -25.70 59.92 -9.66
CA VAL A 575 -26.35 59.39 -8.46
C VAL A 575 -25.62 58.12 -8.04
N SER A 576 -25.23 58.03 -6.78
CA SER A 576 -24.55 56.86 -6.19
C SER A 576 -25.31 56.34 -4.98
N ALA A 577 -25.15 55.05 -4.71
CA ALA A 577 -25.66 54.41 -3.51
C ALA A 577 -24.58 54.41 -2.42
N GLU A 578 -24.96 54.86 -1.23
CA GLU A 578 -24.17 54.88 0.00
C GLU A 578 -24.80 53.99 1.07
N LYS A 579 -23.99 53.53 2.03
CA LYS A 579 -24.44 52.66 3.14
C LYS A 579 -25.18 51.41 2.65
N VAL A 580 -24.65 50.80 1.59
CA VAL A 580 -25.22 49.59 0.99
C VAL A 580 -25.14 48.46 2.01
N THR A 581 -26.24 47.77 2.28
CA THR A 581 -26.30 46.70 3.28
C THR A 581 -27.03 45.50 2.67
N LYS A 582 -26.41 44.30 2.74
CA LYS A 582 -27.04 43.05 2.29
C LYS A 582 -28.19 42.69 3.24
N MET A 583 -29.35 42.40 2.66
CA MET A 583 -30.55 42.01 3.39
C MET A 583 -30.65 40.48 3.43
N ALA A 584 -31.18 39.94 4.53
CA ALA A 584 -31.48 38.51 4.62
C ALA A 584 -32.56 38.12 3.60
N ALA A 585 -32.44 36.94 3.01
CA ALA A 585 -33.30 36.43 1.93
C ALA A 585 -34.80 36.31 2.29
N ASP A 586 -35.16 36.43 3.57
CA ASP A 586 -36.54 36.31 4.09
C ASP A 586 -37.26 37.68 4.26
N SER A 587 -36.61 38.78 3.85
CA SER A 587 -37.26 40.09 3.82
C SER A 587 -38.14 40.20 2.57
N ARG A 588 -39.47 40.30 2.79
CA ARG A 588 -40.60 40.46 1.85
C ARG A 588 -40.41 41.41 0.65
N VAL A 589 -39.45 41.12 -0.23
CA VAL A 589 -39.19 41.81 -1.51
C VAL A 589 -39.19 40.81 -2.65
N ASN A 590 -40.09 39.82 -2.62
CA ASN A 590 -40.43 39.04 -3.81
C ASN A 590 -41.35 39.89 -4.70
N GLY A 591 -40.78 40.92 -5.33
CA GLY A 591 -41.46 41.82 -6.27
C GLY A 591 -41.82 41.21 -7.63
N ALA A 592 -41.82 39.87 -7.74
CA ALA A 592 -42.20 39.16 -8.97
C ALA A 592 -43.00 37.86 -8.68
N GLY A 593 -43.70 37.78 -7.54
CA GLY A 593 -44.29 36.53 -7.04
C GLY A 593 -45.80 36.31 -7.25
N GLU A 594 -46.62 37.32 -7.54
CA GLU A 594 -48.09 37.13 -7.48
C GLU A 594 -48.83 37.26 -8.83
N ASP A 595 -48.16 37.65 -9.92
CA ASP A 595 -48.84 37.85 -11.22
C ASP A 595 -47.95 37.44 -12.41
N VAL A 596 -47.47 36.19 -12.38
CA VAL A 596 -46.72 35.56 -13.48
C VAL A 596 -47.71 34.82 -14.37
N ASP A 597 -47.74 35.17 -15.66
CA ASP A 597 -48.49 34.43 -16.66
C ASP A 597 -47.94 33.01 -16.77
N ALA A 598 -48.82 32.01 -16.63
CA ALA A 598 -48.44 30.60 -16.67
C ALA A 598 -47.89 30.19 -18.06
N SER A 599 -48.21 30.95 -19.11
CA SER A 599 -47.77 30.67 -20.48
C SER A 599 -46.27 30.92 -20.67
N VAL A 600 -45.54 29.86 -21.03
CA VAL A 600 -44.12 29.97 -21.43
C VAL A 600 -44.06 30.35 -22.90
N MET A 601 -43.46 31.49 -23.20
CA MET A 601 -43.26 32.00 -24.55
C MET A 601 -41.82 31.76 -25.02
N ALA A 602 -41.65 31.61 -26.33
CA ALA A 602 -40.34 31.61 -26.98
C ALA A 602 -40.07 33.00 -27.58
N GLY A 603 -38.84 33.47 -27.44
CA GLY A 603 -38.44 34.76 -27.99
C GLY A 603 -36.98 34.83 -28.36
N LYS A 604 -36.61 35.95 -28.95
CA LYS A 604 -35.25 36.30 -29.37
C LYS A 604 -34.81 37.56 -28.66
N VAL A 605 -33.63 37.53 -28.06
CA VAL A 605 -33.04 38.69 -27.40
C VAL A 605 -32.64 39.70 -28.48
N ILE A 606 -33.29 40.86 -28.50
CA ILE A 606 -32.98 41.93 -29.46
C ILE A 606 -32.05 42.98 -28.86
N ARG A 607 -31.99 43.05 -27.53
CA ARG A 607 -31.08 43.90 -26.77
C ARG A 607 -30.70 43.22 -25.44
N PRO A 608 -29.41 43.10 -25.11
CA PRO A 608 -28.97 42.50 -23.85
C PRO A 608 -29.11 43.50 -22.68
N ILE A 609 -28.87 43.04 -21.45
CA ILE A 609 -28.79 43.92 -20.27
C ILE A 609 -27.50 44.77 -20.38
N ARG A 610 -27.53 45.99 -19.85
CA ARG A 610 -26.42 46.95 -19.93
C ARG A 610 -25.08 46.44 -19.36
N SER A 611 -25.13 45.49 -18.42
CA SER A 611 -23.94 44.83 -17.90
C SER A 611 -23.19 44.02 -18.97
N VAL A 612 -23.90 43.51 -19.97
CA VAL A 612 -23.37 42.73 -21.10
C VAL A 612 -22.98 43.65 -22.26
N ASP A 613 -23.75 44.71 -22.52
CA ASP A 613 -23.42 45.76 -23.50
C ASP A 613 -23.39 47.14 -22.82
N PRO A 614 -22.23 47.56 -22.27
CA PRO A 614 -22.11 48.85 -21.60
C PRO A 614 -22.26 50.06 -22.53
N SER A 615 -22.27 49.87 -23.85
CA SER A 615 -22.41 50.96 -24.83
C SER A 615 -23.84 51.51 -24.90
N GLN A 616 -24.81 50.76 -24.39
CA GLN A 616 -26.21 51.16 -24.39
C GLN A 616 -26.58 52.10 -23.23
N THR A 617 -27.66 52.86 -23.41
CA THR A 617 -28.18 53.83 -22.43
C THR A 617 -29.13 53.20 -21.43
N GLU A 618 -29.99 52.28 -21.87
CA GLU A 618 -31.01 51.65 -21.02
C GLU A 618 -30.45 50.47 -20.23
N TYR A 619 -30.83 50.35 -18.96
CA TYR A 619 -30.43 49.22 -18.11
C TYR A 619 -31.01 47.88 -18.61
N GLN A 620 -32.34 47.80 -18.73
CA GLN A 620 -33.11 46.58 -19.03
C GLN A 620 -32.69 45.98 -20.37
N GLY A 621 -32.60 44.65 -20.50
CA GLY A 621 -32.59 43.98 -21.80
C GLY A 621 -33.99 43.96 -22.45
N LEU A 622 -34.11 43.47 -23.68
CA LEU A 622 -35.36 43.39 -24.44
C LEU A 622 -35.45 42.09 -25.25
N ILE A 623 -36.55 41.36 -25.08
CA ILE A 623 -36.87 40.11 -25.79
C ILE A 623 -38.05 40.36 -26.72
N GLU A 624 -37.93 39.94 -27.98
CA GLU A 624 -39.02 39.92 -28.96
C GLU A 624 -39.63 38.51 -29.02
N VAL A 625 -40.95 38.37 -28.87
CA VAL A 625 -41.63 37.08 -28.99
C VAL A 625 -41.52 36.56 -30.43
N ALA A 626 -41.21 35.27 -30.59
CA ALA A 626 -41.18 34.61 -31.88
C ALA A 626 -42.60 34.15 -32.26
N GLU A 627 -43.24 34.79 -33.24
CA GLU A 627 -44.49 34.33 -33.86
C GLU A 627 -44.22 33.49 -35.12
N GLU A 628 -45.02 32.43 -35.36
CA GLU A 628 -44.90 31.53 -36.52
C GLU A 628 -45.25 32.17 -37.90
N GLY A 629 -45.45 33.50 -37.97
CA GLY A 629 -45.95 34.20 -39.17
C GLY A 629 -45.01 35.22 -39.83
N GLY A 630 -43.77 35.41 -39.35
CA GLY A 630 -42.81 36.36 -39.93
C GLY A 630 -43.09 37.85 -39.67
N GLY A 631 -44.07 38.17 -38.81
CA GLY A 631 -44.30 39.52 -38.27
C GLY A 631 -43.43 39.81 -37.04
N LYS A 632 -43.25 41.10 -36.70
CA LYS A 632 -42.59 41.52 -35.46
C LYS A 632 -43.52 41.26 -34.27
N GLY A 633 -43.13 40.35 -33.38
CA GLY A 633 -43.90 40.02 -32.18
C GLY A 633 -43.82 41.10 -31.08
N PRO A 634 -44.63 41.01 -30.01
CA PRO A 634 -44.53 41.90 -28.87
C PRO A 634 -43.16 41.78 -28.17
N THR A 635 -42.68 42.88 -27.61
CA THR A 635 -41.38 42.93 -26.90
C THR A 635 -41.55 43.12 -25.40
N TYR A 636 -40.76 42.39 -24.60
CA TYR A 636 -40.79 42.46 -23.15
C TYR A 636 -39.41 42.80 -22.58
N PRO A 637 -39.29 43.82 -21.71
CA PRO A 637 -38.03 44.14 -21.07
C PRO A 637 -37.71 43.14 -19.95
N PHE A 638 -36.42 42.92 -19.68
CA PHE A 638 -35.97 42.03 -18.61
C PHE A 638 -34.75 42.63 -17.89
N GLY A 639 -34.69 42.46 -16.57
CA GLY A 639 -33.54 42.82 -15.71
C GLY A 639 -32.81 41.58 -15.19
N ILE A 640 -31.84 41.74 -14.28
CA ILE A 640 -31.12 40.60 -13.70
C ILE A 640 -32.07 39.71 -12.90
N MET A 641 -33.10 40.33 -12.31
CA MET A 641 -34.14 39.61 -11.57
C MET A 641 -35.05 38.75 -12.46
N GLY A 642 -35.15 39.07 -13.76
CA GLY A 642 -35.88 38.27 -14.73
C GLY A 642 -35.15 36.98 -15.17
N MET A 643 -33.83 36.90 -14.96
CA MET A 643 -33.03 35.73 -15.36
C MET A 643 -33.15 34.57 -14.38
N THR A 644 -33.30 33.34 -14.88
CA THR A 644 -33.33 32.15 -14.00
C THR A 644 -31.96 31.90 -13.34
N SER A 645 -30.88 32.09 -14.09
CA SER A 645 -29.51 32.06 -13.57
C SER A 645 -28.94 33.47 -13.57
N LYS A 646 -28.61 34.01 -12.38
CA LYS A 646 -28.15 35.41 -12.22
C LYS A 646 -26.74 35.65 -12.77
N ALA A 647 -25.95 34.60 -12.93
CA ALA A 647 -24.60 34.69 -13.48
C ALA A 647 -24.56 34.54 -15.01
N ASP A 648 -25.67 34.12 -15.62
CA ASP A 648 -25.75 33.92 -17.07
C ASP A 648 -25.84 35.27 -17.80
N CYS A 649 -25.21 35.40 -18.96
CA CYS A 649 -25.26 36.60 -19.78
C CYS A 649 -25.92 36.33 -21.14
N LEU A 650 -27.02 37.02 -21.42
CA LEU A 650 -27.74 36.89 -22.70
C LEU A 650 -27.19 37.85 -23.76
N GLN A 651 -26.94 37.35 -24.96
CA GLN A 651 -26.46 38.15 -26.10
C GLN A 651 -27.56 38.48 -27.10
N LYS A 652 -27.34 39.56 -27.87
CA LYS A 652 -28.22 39.91 -28.99
C LYS A 652 -28.27 38.77 -30.00
N GLY A 653 -29.47 38.29 -30.30
CA GLY A 653 -29.74 37.23 -31.25
C GLY A 653 -30.00 35.86 -30.62
N GLU A 654 -29.75 35.68 -29.32
CA GLU A 654 -29.98 34.43 -28.63
C GLU A 654 -31.48 34.12 -28.48
N HIS A 655 -31.82 32.84 -28.57
CA HIS A 655 -33.18 32.35 -28.36
C HIS A 655 -33.38 32.00 -26.89
N VAL A 656 -34.52 32.39 -26.35
CA VAL A 656 -34.88 32.23 -24.94
C VAL A 656 -36.29 31.69 -24.81
N LYS A 657 -36.55 30.98 -23.71
CA LYS A 657 -37.89 30.77 -23.19
C LYS A 657 -38.08 31.66 -21.97
N PHE A 658 -39.26 32.24 -21.83
CA PHE A 658 -39.55 33.15 -20.74
C PHE A 658 -41.05 33.17 -20.43
N GLN A 659 -41.39 33.68 -19.27
CA GLN A 659 -42.75 34.02 -18.88
C GLN A 659 -42.88 35.53 -18.75
N VAL A 660 -44.11 36.03 -18.69
CA VAL A 660 -44.34 37.46 -18.47
C VAL A 660 -44.91 37.67 -17.08
N CYS A 661 -44.29 38.57 -16.32
CA CYS A 661 -44.83 39.06 -15.06
C CYS A 661 -45.21 40.53 -15.17
N THR A 662 -46.10 40.97 -14.29
CA THR A 662 -46.40 42.40 -14.12
C THR A 662 -45.68 42.93 -12.89
N VAL A 663 -44.84 43.95 -13.06
CA VAL A 663 -44.17 44.62 -11.92
C VAL A 663 -45.20 45.35 -11.09
N THR A 664 -45.35 44.97 -9.83
CA THR A 664 -46.42 45.48 -8.94
C THR A 664 -46.37 47.00 -8.72
N GLN A 665 -45.18 47.60 -8.72
CA GLN A 665 -44.99 49.03 -8.47
C GLN A 665 -45.31 49.91 -9.69
N THR A 666 -45.10 49.42 -10.92
CA THR A 666 -45.21 50.21 -12.15
C THR A 666 -46.32 49.74 -13.08
N GLY A 667 -46.86 48.54 -12.87
CA GLY A 667 -47.81 47.88 -13.79
C GLY A 667 -47.17 47.43 -15.11
N GLN A 668 -45.84 47.52 -15.26
CA GLN A 668 -45.14 47.17 -16.49
C GLN A 668 -45.03 45.65 -16.65
N LYS A 669 -45.36 45.13 -17.84
CA LYS A 669 -45.11 43.74 -18.20
C LYS A 669 -43.63 43.52 -18.49
N MET A 670 -43.00 42.57 -17.81
CA MET A 670 -41.59 42.21 -17.93
C MET A 670 -41.41 40.73 -18.20
N ALA A 671 -40.32 40.38 -18.87
CA ALA A 671 -39.88 39.01 -19.05
C ALA A 671 -39.23 38.50 -17.75
N CYS A 672 -39.75 37.40 -17.22
CA CYS A 672 -39.23 36.68 -16.05
C CYS A 672 -38.99 35.20 -16.38
N ASN A 673 -38.27 34.50 -15.50
CA ASN A 673 -37.85 33.12 -15.71
C ASN A 673 -37.21 32.92 -17.09
N VAL A 674 -36.36 33.87 -17.49
CA VAL A 674 -35.71 33.86 -18.79
C VAL A 674 -34.63 32.78 -18.79
N VAL A 675 -34.81 31.78 -19.65
CA VAL A 675 -33.92 30.63 -19.82
C VAL A 675 -33.36 30.64 -21.25
N PRO A 676 -32.04 30.76 -21.45
CA PRO A 676 -31.43 30.60 -22.76
C PRO A 676 -31.64 29.21 -23.33
N GLN A 677 -31.79 29.11 -24.65
CA GLN A 677 -31.85 27.84 -25.38
C GLN A 677 -30.53 27.61 -26.11
N ARG A 678 -29.49 27.20 -25.37
CA ARG A 678 -28.14 26.95 -25.92
C ARG A 678 -27.87 25.47 -26.06
N ARG A 679 -27.47 25.04 -27.25
CA ARG A 679 -26.94 23.70 -27.51
C ARG A 679 -25.73 23.83 -28.44
N ALA A 680 -24.65 23.13 -28.11
CA ALA A 680 -23.48 23.06 -28.97
C ALA A 680 -22.70 21.77 -28.73
N ALA A 681 -21.84 21.41 -29.68
CA ALA A 681 -21.03 20.21 -29.61
C ALA A 681 -19.74 20.45 -28.81
N VAL A 682 -19.35 19.45 -28.03
CA VAL A 682 -18.04 19.40 -27.36
C VAL A 682 -16.97 19.18 -28.41
N GLU A 683 -16.03 20.10 -28.54
CA GLU A 683 -14.95 20.02 -29.52
C GLU A 683 -13.77 19.18 -29.03
N CYS A 684 -13.40 19.34 -27.75
CA CYS A 684 -12.40 18.50 -27.11
C CYS A 684 -12.47 18.63 -25.59
N VAL A 685 -12.03 17.58 -24.90
CA VAL A 685 -11.81 17.56 -23.45
C VAL A 685 -10.36 17.14 -23.21
N LYS A 686 -9.62 17.93 -22.43
CA LYS A 686 -8.22 17.68 -22.07
C LYS A 686 -8.01 17.95 -20.58
N ASP A 687 -7.56 16.93 -19.86
CA ASP A 687 -7.32 16.99 -18.42
C ASP A 687 -8.55 17.51 -17.65
N GLN A 688 -8.47 18.69 -17.02
CA GLN A 688 -9.52 19.27 -16.19
C GLN A 688 -10.40 20.31 -16.94
N PHE A 689 -10.24 20.45 -18.26
CA PHE A 689 -10.89 21.49 -19.07
C PHE A 689 -11.44 20.92 -20.39
N GLY A 690 -12.48 21.56 -20.93
CA GLY A 690 -13.00 21.27 -22.26
C GLY A 690 -13.41 22.51 -23.03
N PHE A 691 -13.67 22.34 -24.33
CA PHE A 691 -14.09 23.40 -25.24
C PHE A 691 -15.37 22.98 -25.99
N ILE A 692 -16.29 23.93 -26.12
CA ILE A 692 -17.56 23.79 -26.84
C ILE A 692 -17.51 24.70 -28.07
N THR A 693 -18.05 24.22 -29.19
CA THR A 693 -18.19 24.99 -30.44
C THR A 693 -19.30 26.04 -30.32
N TYR A 694 -19.11 27.00 -29.43
CA TYR A 694 -20.00 28.13 -29.20
C TYR A 694 -19.20 29.44 -29.21
N GLU A 695 -19.63 30.38 -30.04
CA GLU A 695 -18.96 31.67 -30.21
C GLU A 695 -19.50 32.69 -29.21
N VAL A 696 -18.60 33.32 -28.47
CA VAL A 696 -18.94 34.34 -27.46
C VAL A 696 -17.94 35.49 -27.57
N GLY A 697 -18.42 36.66 -28.00
CA GLY A 697 -17.55 37.81 -28.25
C GLY A 697 -16.58 37.56 -29.42
N GLU A 698 -15.28 37.83 -29.22
CA GLU A 698 -14.23 37.58 -30.23
C GLU A 698 -13.67 36.15 -30.17
N SER A 699 -14.12 35.32 -29.21
CA SER A 699 -13.64 33.95 -29.07
C SER A 699 -14.46 32.98 -29.94
N LYS A 700 -13.77 32.19 -30.76
CA LYS A 700 -14.37 31.14 -31.59
C LYS A 700 -14.86 29.93 -30.79
N LYS A 701 -14.48 29.82 -29.51
CA LYS A 701 -14.74 28.65 -28.67
C LYS A 701 -15.02 29.08 -27.23
N LEU A 702 -15.94 28.38 -26.58
CA LEU A 702 -16.26 28.57 -25.18
C LEU A 702 -15.62 27.45 -24.35
N PHE A 703 -14.83 27.80 -23.34
CA PHE A 703 -14.19 26.80 -22.47
C PHE A 703 -15.07 26.50 -21.25
N PHE A 704 -14.96 25.29 -20.70
CA PHE A 704 -15.58 24.89 -19.44
C PHE A 704 -14.58 24.09 -18.58
N HIS A 705 -14.81 24.07 -17.27
CA HIS A 705 -14.09 23.18 -16.35
C HIS A 705 -14.85 21.87 -16.19
N VAL A 706 -14.15 20.73 -16.06
CA VAL A 706 -14.81 19.43 -15.84
C VAL A 706 -15.67 19.41 -14.57
N LYS A 707 -15.34 20.25 -13.57
CA LYS A 707 -16.15 20.44 -12.35
C LYS A 707 -17.53 21.06 -12.60
N GLU A 708 -17.70 21.76 -13.73
CA GLU A 708 -18.96 22.40 -14.12
C GLU A 708 -19.88 21.44 -14.89
N VAL A 709 -19.44 20.19 -15.12
CA VAL A 709 -20.24 19.17 -15.79
C VAL A 709 -21.19 18.53 -14.79
N GLN A 710 -22.48 18.59 -15.10
CA GLN A 710 -23.53 18.03 -14.25
C GLN A 710 -23.65 16.51 -14.42
N ASP A 711 -24.36 15.88 -13.48
CA ASP A 711 -24.68 14.45 -13.49
C ASP A 711 -23.48 13.47 -13.42
N GLY A 712 -22.26 13.98 -13.16
CA GLY A 712 -21.04 13.16 -13.04
C GLY A 712 -20.64 12.45 -14.33
N VAL A 713 -21.10 12.97 -15.48
CA VAL A 713 -20.91 12.36 -16.79
C VAL A 713 -19.59 12.78 -17.42
N GLU A 714 -18.82 11.83 -17.94
CA GLU A 714 -17.65 12.14 -18.77
C GLU A 714 -18.09 12.55 -20.19
N LEU A 715 -17.77 13.79 -20.57
CA LEU A 715 -18.03 14.34 -21.90
C LEU A 715 -16.96 13.90 -22.90
N GLN A 716 -17.38 13.52 -24.11
CA GLN A 716 -16.50 13.18 -25.22
C GLN A 716 -16.62 14.19 -26.37
N THR A 717 -15.63 14.16 -27.27
CA THR A 717 -15.68 14.99 -28.49
C THR A 717 -16.87 14.57 -29.35
N GLY A 718 -17.72 15.53 -29.71
CA GLY A 718 -18.95 15.33 -30.46
C GLY A 718 -20.22 15.22 -29.63
N ASP A 719 -20.13 15.12 -28.29
CA ASP A 719 -21.31 15.17 -27.42
C ASP A 719 -22.01 16.52 -27.55
N GLU A 720 -23.34 16.54 -27.67
CA GLU A 720 -24.10 17.79 -27.60
C GLU A 720 -24.40 18.13 -26.14
N VAL A 721 -24.14 19.38 -25.77
CA VAL A 721 -24.33 19.87 -24.41
C VAL A 721 -25.21 21.12 -24.38
N GLU A 722 -25.99 21.25 -23.32
CA GLU A 722 -26.67 22.47 -22.88
C GLU A 722 -25.87 23.11 -21.75
N PHE A 723 -25.78 24.44 -21.71
CA PHE A 723 -24.90 25.16 -20.78
C PHE A 723 -25.36 26.60 -20.58
N SER A 724 -24.93 27.17 -19.45
CA SER A 724 -25.01 28.60 -19.17
C SER A 724 -23.68 29.28 -19.50
N VAL A 725 -23.73 30.53 -19.97
CA VAL A 725 -22.53 31.31 -20.28
C VAL A 725 -22.33 32.31 -19.16
N VAL A 726 -21.26 32.15 -18.39
CA VAL A 726 -20.91 33.08 -17.30
C VAL A 726 -19.79 33.99 -17.77
N PHE A 727 -20.03 35.29 -17.65
CA PHE A 727 -19.02 36.30 -17.95
C PHE A 727 -18.26 36.68 -16.67
N ASN A 728 -16.99 36.31 -16.60
CA ASN A 728 -16.12 36.73 -15.52
C ASN A 728 -15.63 38.16 -15.78
N GLN A 729 -16.28 39.14 -15.15
CA GLN A 729 -15.98 40.56 -15.33
C GLN A 729 -14.54 40.96 -14.93
N ARG A 730 -13.93 40.24 -13.97
CA ARG A 730 -12.53 40.47 -13.54
C ARG A 730 -11.50 40.06 -14.59
N THR A 731 -11.77 38.98 -15.31
CA THR A 731 -10.84 38.45 -16.34
C THR A 731 -11.24 38.85 -17.76
N GLY A 732 -12.45 39.37 -17.96
CA GLY A 732 -13.02 39.66 -19.27
C GLY A 732 -13.29 38.41 -20.11
N LYS A 733 -13.31 37.21 -19.51
CA LYS A 733 -13.48 35.94 -20.21
C LYS A 733 -14.84 35.32 -19.90
N CYS A 734 -15.46 34.74 -20.92
CA CYS A 734 -16.65 33.91 -20.78
C CYS A 734 -16.27 32.44 -20.61
N SER A 735 -16.98 31.73 -19.74
CA SER A 735 -16.87 30.29 -19.56
C SER A 735 -18.25 29.64 -19.55
N ALA A 736 -18.34 28.40 -20.00
CA ALA A 736 -19.53 27.58 -19.84
C ALA A 736 -19.59 27.01 -18.41
N CYS A 737 -20.75 27.13 -17.77
CA CYS A 737 -21.08 26.50 -16.50
C CYS A 737 -22.37 25.68 -16.63
N ASN A 738 -22.67 24.85 -15.63
CA ASN A 738 -23.85 23.97 -15.65
C ASN A 738 -23.95 23.15 -16.95
N VAL A 739 -22.83 22.58 -17.37
CA VAL A 739 -22.72 21.87 -18.65
C VAL A 739 -23.40 20.51 -18.51
N ARG A 740 -24.47 20.30 -19.26
CA ARG A 740 -25.28 19.07 -19.22
C ARG A 740 -25.29 18.40 -20.59
N ARG A 741 -24.99 17.10 -20.64
CA ARG A 741 -25.07 16.33 -21.90
C ARG A 741 -26.53 16.10 -22.31
N VAL A 742 -26.86 16.49 -23.54
CA VAL A 742 -28.18 16.35 -24.15
C VAL A 742 -28.23 15.13 -25.08
N SER A 743 -27.17 14.89 -25.85
CA SER A 743 -27.05 13.72 -26.72
C SER A 743 -25.60 13.22 -26.78
N GLU A 744 -25.43 11.90 -26.92
CA GLU A 744 -24.12 11.27 -27.09
C GLU A 744 -23.65 11.46 -28.53
N GLY A 745 -22.43 11.94 -28.71
CA GLY A 745 -21.82 12.13 -30.02
C GLY A 745 -21.63 10.79 -30.76
N PRO A 746 -21.39 10.82 -32.08
CA PRO A 746 -21.10 9.61 -32.84
C PRO A 746 -19.88 8.89 -32.23
N LYS A 747 -20.09 7.70 -31.64
CA LYS A 747 -19.00 6.88 -31.10
C LYS A 747 -17.98 6.63 -32.20
N PRO A 748 -16.70 6.99 -32.03
CA PRO A 748 -15.68 6.54 -32.95
C PRO A 748 -15.68 5.02 -32.91
N VAL A 749 -16.09 4.40 -34.02
CA VAL A 749 -15.97 2.96 -34.23
C VAL A 749 -14.48 2.64 -34.06
N ALA A 750 -14.17 1.93 -32.97
CA ALA A 750 -12.81 1.56 -32.63
C ALA A 750 -12.26 0.63 -33.72
N THR A 751 -11.55 1.20 -34.70
CA THR A 751 -10.51 0.44 -35.40
C THR A 751 -9.45 0.06 -34.37
N PRO A 752 -9.15 -1.23 -34.15
CA PRO A 752 -8.19 -1.63 -33.14
C PRO A 752 -6.80 -1.16 -33.58
N ARG A 753 -6.31 -0.09 -32.95
CA ARG A 753 -4.93 0.36 -33.13
C ARG A 753 -4.08 -0.31 -32.04
N PRO A 754 -2.91 -0.88 -32.38
CA PRO A 754 -2.17 -1.74 -31.46
C PRO A 754 -1.68 -1.01 -30.20
N ASP A 755 -1.87 -1.66 -29.04
CA ASP A 755 -1.39 -1.28 -27.70
C ASP A 755 0.15 -1.31 -27.56
N ARG A 756 0.85 -0.43 -28.27
CA ARG A 756 2.31 -0.30 -28.10
C ARG A 756 2.87 1.13 -28.09
N LEU A 757 2.08 2.13 -27.68
CA LEU A 757 2.61 3.49 -27.57
C LEU A 757 1.95 4.43 -26.53
N VAL A 758 1.66 3.98 -25.30
CA VAL A 758 1.56 4.88 -24.14
C VAL A 758 2.07 4.17 -22.88
N ASN A 759 3.38 4.19 -22.69
CA ASN A 759 4.05 4.31 -21.38
C ASN A 759 5.56 4.33 -21.59
N ARG A 760 6.04 5.46 -22.14
CA ARG A 760 7.41 5.93 -21.95
C ARG A 760 7.49 7.40 -22.37
N LEU A 761 7.10 8.29 -21.45
CA LEU A 761 7.51 9.70 -21.44
C LEU A 761 7.24 10.23 -20.03
N LYS A 762 8.29 10.77 -19.39
CA LYS A 762 8.54 10.94 -17.94
C LYS A 762 9.06 9.62 -17.32
N SER A 763 10.34 9.31 -17.22
CA SER A 763 11.51 10.14 -16.92
C SER A 763 12.79 9.49 -17.47
N ILE A 764 13.47 10.15 -18.41
CA ILE A 764 14.92 10.02 -18.59
C ILE A 764 15.43 11.45 -18.71
N THR A 765 16.13 11.88 -17.67
CA THR A 765 17.15 12.93 -17.73
C THR A 765 18.30 12.42 -18.60
N LEU A 766 18.73 13.25 -19.54
CA LEU A 766 19.97 13.08 -20.30
C LEU A 766 21.15 12.95 -19.33
N ASP A 767 21.96 11.92 -19.46
CA ASP A 767 23.35 12.11 -19.90
C ASP A 767 24.10 10.80 -20.17
N ASP A 768 24.99 10.94 -21.15
CA ASP A 768 26.20 10.20 -21.46
C ASP A 768 26.16 8.98 -22.39
N ALA A 769 27.14 9.03 -23.31
CA ALA A 769 27.20 8.34 -24.58
C ALA A 769 28.23 7.21 -24.53
N SER A 770 27.82 5.98 -24.21
CA SER A 770 28.56 4.76 -24.61
C SER A 770 27.84 3.48 -24.19
N ALA A 771 27.12 2.80 -25.10
CA ALA A 771 26.77 1.38 -24.93
C ALA A 771 26.29 0.72 -26.24
N PRO A 772 26.50 -0.60 -26.42
CA PRO A 772 26.70 -1.25 -27.71
C PRO A 772 25.40 -1.70 -28.41
N ARG A 773 25.41 -1.74 -29.75
CA ARG A 773 24.29 -2.27 -30.56
C ARG A 773 24.40 -3.79 -30.72
N LEU A 774 23.41 -4.54 -30.24
CA LEU A 774 23.23 -5.97 -30.50
C LEU A 774 22.23 -6.15 -31.67
N VAL A 775 22.64 -6.83 -32.74
CA VAL A 775 21.77 -7.16 -33.89
C VAL A 775 21.43 -8.65 -33.87
N ILE A 776 20.16 -8.99 -33.68
CA ILE A 776 19.66 -10.37 -33.71
C ILE A 776 19.33 -10.74 -35.16
N VAL A 777 20.05 -11.72 -35.72
CA VAL A 777 20.06 -12.04 -37.15
C VAL A 777 18.97 -13.05 -37.59
N ARG A 778 18.26 -13.75 -36.67
CA ARG A 778 17.05 -14.56 -36.97
C ARG A 778 16.30 -15.00 -35.69
N GLN A 779 14.96 -15.08 -35.74
CA GLN A 779 14.13 -15.72 -34.71
C GLN A 779 13.98 -17.24 -34.98
N PRO A 780 13.97 -18.12 -33.95
CA PRO A 780 13.75 -19.55 -34.13
C PRO A 780 12.29 -19.89 -34.42
N ARG A 781 12.05 -20.91 -35.26
CA ARG A 781 10.73 -21.46 -35.63
C ARG A 781 10.55 -22.86 -35.03
N GLY A 782 9.30 -23.25 -34.76
CA GLY A 782 8.97 -24.61 -34.31
C GLY A 782 9.10 -25.67 -35.42
N PRO A 783 9.05 -26.97 -35.09
CA PRO A 783 9.24 -28.09 -36.03
C PRO A 783 8.20 -28.18 -37.18
N ASP A 784 7.11 -27.42 -37.09
CA ASP A 784 6.01 -27.30 -38.06
C ASP A 784 6.03 -25.97 -38.84
N ASN A 785 7.10 -25.18 -38.70
CA ASN A 785 7.26 -23.86 -39.33
C ASN A 785 6.24 -22.79 -38.85
N SER A 786 5.50 -23.05 -37.76
CA SER A 786 4.60 -22.08 -37.12
C SER A 786 5.31 -21.26 -36.03
N LYS A 787 4.73 -20.11 -35.67
CA LYS A 787 5.20 -19.26 -34.58
C LYS A 787 4.58 -19.70 -33.24
N GLY A 788 5.12 -20.75 -32.63
CA GLY A 788 4.98 -21.01 -31.19
C GLY A 788 3.60 -21.43 -30.67
N PHE A 789 3.60 -22.11 -29.52
CA PHE A 789 2.46 -22.79 -28.90
C PHE A 789 1.32 -21.85 -28.50
N SER A 790 0.10 -22.11 -28.99
CA SER A 790 -1.14 -21.49 -28.55
C SER A 790 -1.76 -22.27 -27.39
N VAL A 791 -1.65 -21.77 -26.17
CA VAL A 791 -2.52 -22.17 -25.04
C VAL A 791 -3.15 -20.92 -24.47
N GLU A 792 -4.47 -20.77 -24.63
CA GLU A 792 -5.25 -19.72 -23.98
C GLU A 792 -5.33 -19.97 -22.47
N ARG A 793 -4.81 -19.04 -21.66
CA ARG A 793 -5.11 -18.99 -20.23
C ARG A 793 -6.44 -18.27 -20.02
N LYS A 794 -7.46 -18.98 -19.54
CA LYS A 794 -8.66 -18.35 -19.00
C LYS A 794 -8.36 -17.72 -17.64
N THR A 795 -8.77 -16.47 -17.46
CA THR A 795 -8.78 -15.75 -16.18
C THR A 795 -9.82 -16.38 -15.23
N ARG A 796 -9.39 -16.80 -14.03
CA ARG A 796 -10.29 -17.28 -12.96
C ARG A 796 -10.78 -16.09 -12.12
N GLN A 797 -12.07 -16.09 -11.76
CA GLN A 797 -12.60 -15.19 -10.74
C GLN A 797 -12.37 -15.77 -9.33
N PRO A 798 -12.10 -14.94 -8.31
CA PRO A 798 -11.93 -15.40 -6.94
C PRO A 798 -13.23 -15.99 -6.38
N GLY A 799 -13.17 -17.18 -5.76
CA GLY A 799 -14.27 -17.74 -4.97
C GLY A 799 -15.10 -18.87 -5.60
N VAL A 800 -14.75 -19.38 -6.79
CA VAL A 800 -15.44 -20.53 -7.40
C VAL A 800 -14.43 -21.66 -7.65
N ILE A 801 -14.73 -22.85 -7.11
CA ILE A 801 -13.95 -24.09 -7.35
C ILE A 801 -14.74 -24.94 -8.35
N ASP A 802 -14.04 -25.39 -9.38
CA ASP A 802 -14.40 -26.50 -10.26
C ASP A 802 -13.34 -27.61 -10.07
#